data_AF-A0A7Z0WP65-F1
#
_entry.id   AF-A0A7Z0WP65-F1
#
_cell.length_a   1.000
_cell.length_b   1.000
_cell.length_c   1.000
_cell.angle_alpha   90.00
_cell.angle_beta   90.00
_cell.angle_gamma   90.00
#
_symmetry.space_group_name_H-M   'P 1'
#
loop_
_entity.id
_entity.type
_entity.pdbx_description
1 polymer ?
#
loop_
_entity_poly.entity_id
_entity_poly.type
_entity_poly.pdbx_seq_one_letter_code
_entity_poly.pdbx_strand_id
1 'polypeptide(L)'
;MTGQTRLDRRRVRALGELAARIAGATEVDEVGPAAVTALTDAGLPFARLYECDGPLLSLSAAAPDGEHGPAPPALAEVLSAGEPATLPAGLFSAAGRGERALAVPLRDGQGVLGVLVTALEPNRDAREFVDLVARTTTAALANAAARTADRRRVGELEEQDAARSDLFVSASDELRTPLTLVSAPAEEALADTDDPLPPAQRERIRLVRRNAARLRRMLNNIIDVTRVSSGSLHAERVATELGQLTREVAASFAPAIERGGLDLEVDSPGLARMVFVDREMWERIVLNLLSNALKFTLSGQITLRLHGGRDDVRLTVQDTGLGIPPEEIPLLFKRFHRPPGVAGRTGEGAGIGLALVNDLVALHGGTVTAHSAPGTGTTFEVLVPYGTGAMSAPSGQPGWVREVHLAEAFGWLAEDPDPPGGVGGPPVLVVEDNAELRGYLVRLLSPQWTIQSAADGRTALALARSLRPALVLTDLSLPTMNGLALLNALRGNPATRDVPVILLSAQTGAEAAAAALHAGADDYLVKPFSSVELLARVRSTIELARLRAQQSAREVVQARFAEQLAEATEVQEVLAVAADHLGEPWSASALTVVAWDPTQEPATIAGRPWDTLPADVRQVMEDLRHQPGLSVTSRPADYATGAGAGAGATVDVLGEHTVVWLDLPAEPPLTSSDRNLLRALCGQLGLALSRARSFEQQRTVAVTLQRSILGPVTTPGGGFAARYEPARSPLEVGGDWYDIVDLPYGGTGLVVGDCVGSGLEAATVMGQLRSACRALLLQHNSPAATLSALDGFAGTLEGGACTTVLCAWLSPDTGVLTYSSAGHPPPVVVDPDGNRTLLDQATSVPLAVRANVTRPEHTVTLAPGSTLLLYTDGLVERPERPIDDGIDAAADILVAGWRVPEEALADRVLGVLGPRTGADDVAVLLYRQSAPGAARFVRSFAADPAELRPARVALQEWLTAWTADQDVIERAMLASGEAWTNSLEHGYQLNRDRKVHTTATIHDGQLEIVVADLGHWRTPGPVGDRGRGIRLMEGVCDQVVIDTDEQGTTVRLVIEL
;
A
#
# COMPACT_ATOMS: atom_id res chain seq x y z
N MET A 1 -98.50 -42.99 14.33
CA MET A 1 -97.15 -42.43 14.12
C MET A 1 -96.98 -42.19 12.64
N THR A 2 -96.79 -40.95 12.23
CA THR A 2 -96.54 -40.54 10.84
C THR A 2 -95.20 -41.12 10.35
N GLY A 3 -95.04 -41.31 9.04
CA GLY A 3 -93.81 -41.89 8.45
C GLY A 3 -92.53 -41.16 8.87
N GLN A 4 -92.61 -39.85 9.12
CA GLN A 4 -91.51 -38.99 9.54
C GLN A 4 -90.82 -39.46 10.84
N THR A 5 -91.60 -39.80 11.88
CA THR A 5 -91.04 -40.15 13.21
C THR A 5 -90.27 -41.48 13.21
N ARG A 6 -90.53 -42.37 12.24
CA ARG A 6 -89.75 -43.62 12.06
C ARG A 6 -88.43 -43.37 11.34
N LEU A 7 -88.38 -42.43 10.40
CA LEU A 7 -87.16 -42.05 9.68
C LEU A 7 -86.16 -41.35 10.61
N ASP A 8 -86.61 -40.42 11.45
CA ASP A 8 -85.73 -39.70 12.38
C ASP A 8 -85.06 -40.64 13.40
N ARG A 9 -85.79 -41.64 13.92
CA ARG A 9 -85.21 -42.65 14.81
C ARG A 9 -84.18 -43.55 14.12
N ARG A 10 -84.38 -43.88 12.83
CA ARG A 10 -83.40 -44.67 12.06
C ARG A 10 -82.11 -43.87 11.84
N ARG A 11 -82.22 -42.59 11.48
CA ARG A 11 -81.08 -41.68 11.30
C ARG A 11 -80.27 -41.51 12.59
N VAL A 12 -80.91 -41.25 13.72
CA VAL A 12 -80.22 -41.13 15.02
C VAL A 12 -79.50 -42.42 15.39
N ARG A 13 -80.12 -43.59 15.16
CA ARG A 13 -79.48 -44.89 15.41
C ARG A 13 -78.27 -45.14 14.51
N ALA A 14 -78.40 -44.84 13.21
CA ALA A 14 -77.31 -45.01 12.24
C ALA A 14 -76.08 -44.15 12.59
N LEU A 15 -76.28 -42.91 13.06
CA LEU A 15 -75.18 -42.06 13.56
C LEU A 15 -74.49 -42.63 14.80
N GLY A 16 -75.25 -43.19 15.74
CA GLY A 16 -74.68 -43.85 16.92
C GLY A 16 -73.84 -45.09 16.55
N GLU A 17 -74.32 -45.90 15.60
CA GLU A 17 -73.60 -47.06 15.11
C GLU A 17 -72.34 -46.66 14.30
N LEU A 18 -72.41 -45.58 13.51
CA LEU A 18 -71.26 -45.00 12.81
C LEU A 18 -70.15 -44.59 13.80
N ALA A 19 -70.51 -43.81 14.82
CA ALA A 19 -69.56 -43.34 15.82
C ALA A 19 -68.88 -44.51 16.56
N ALA A 20 -69.61 -45.58 16.85
CA ALA A 20 -69.06 -46.77 17.51
C ALA A 20 -68.08 -47.54 16.61
N ARG A 21 -68.39 -47.70 15.31
CA ARG A 21 -67.50 -48.38 14.34
C ARG A 21 -66.22 -47.57 14.09
N ILE A 22 -66.36 -46.26 13.93
CA ILE A 22 -65.23 -45.35 13.72
C ILE A 22 -64.30 -45.28 14.93
N ALA A 23 -64.82 -45.32 16.16
CA ALA A 23 -63.98 -45.26 17.36
C ALA A 23 -63.00 -46.45 17.49
N GLY A 24 -63.32 -47.59 16.87
CA GLY A 24 -62.47 -48.77 16.82
C GLY A 24 -61.55 -48.85 15.60
N ALA A 25 -61.71 -47.96 14.61
CA ALA A 25 -60.92 -47.98 13.39
C ALA A 25 -59.47 -47.55 13.65
N THR A 26 -58.53 -48.37 13.21
CA THR A 26 -57.09 -48.11 13.32
C THR A 26 -56.44 -47.78 11.99
N GLU A 27 -57.11 -48.09 10.88
CA GLU A 27 -56.66 -47.82 9.52
C GLU A 27 -57.71 -47.02 8.74
N VAL A 28 -57.25 -46.32 7.69
CA VAL A 28 -58.07 -45.45 6.84
C VAL A 28 -59.16 -46.28 6.12
N ASP A 29 -58.80 -47.47 5.65
CA ASP A 29 -59.67 -48.39 4.89
C ASP A 29 -60.89 -48.89 5.70
N GLU A 30 -60.86 -48.81 7.02
CA GLU A 30 -61.97 -49.24 7.90
C GLU A 30 -63.06 -48.16 8.04
N VAL A 31 -62.70 -46.90 7.78
CA VAL A 31 -63.58 -45.73 8.01
C VAL A 31 -64.60 -45.57 6.89
N GLY A 32 -64.20 -45.80 5.64
CA GLY A 32 -65.06 -45.62 4.46
C GLY A 32 -66.30 -46.53 4.45
N PRO A 33 -66.14 -47.86 4.61
CA PRO A 33 -67.27 -48.79 4.67
C PRO A 33 -68.25 -48.48 5.80
N ALA A 34 -67.76 -48.02 6.96
CA ALA A 34 -68.61 -47.64 8.08
C ALA A 34 -69.51 -46.44 7.74
N ALA A 35 -68.96 -45.40 7.09
CA ALA A 35 -69.70 -44.21 6.66
C ALA A 35 -70.77 -44.53 5.62
N VAL A 36 -70.42 -45.32 4.61
CA VAL A 36 -71.33 -45.75 3.54
C VAL A 36 -72.48 -46.60 4.10
N THR A 37 -72.17 -47.54 5.00
CA THR A 37 -73.19 -48.40 5.64
C THR A 37 -74.18 -47.58 6.48
N ALA A 38 -73.70 -46.59 7.22
CA ALA A 38 -74.56 -45.73 8.04
C ALA A 38 -75.57 -44.93 7.21
N LEU A 39 -75.17 -44.47 6.02
CA LEU A 39 -76.07 -43.78 5.10
C LEU A 39 -77.17 -44.71 4.54
N THR A 40 -76.80 -45.94 4.16
CA THR A 40 -77.79 -46.91 3.67
C THR A 40 -78.73 -47.41 4.77
N ASP A 41 -78.23 -47.65 5.99
CA ASP A 41 -79.06 -48.07 7.14
C ASP A 41 -80.07 -46.98 7.55
N ALA A 42 -79.73 -45.72 7.29
CA ALA A 42 -80.63 -44.58 7.47
C ALA A 42 -81.74 -44.49 6.40
N GLY A 43 -81.73 -45.37 5.40
CA GLY A 43 -82.74 -45.48 4.35
C GLY A 43 -82.39 -44.80 3.02
N LEU A 44 -81.14 -44.35 2.82
CA LEU A 44 -80.72 -43.77 1.56
C LEU A 44 -80.44 -44.88 0.52
N PRO A 45 -80.89 -44.73 -0.74
CA PRO A 45 -80.87 -45.81 -1.74
C PRO A 45 -79.46 -46.20 -2.19
N PHE A 46 -78.49 -45.29 -2.12
CA PHE A 46 -77.07 -45.60 -2.33
C PHE A 46 -76.16 -44.62 -1.59
N ALA A 47 -74.94 -45.06 -1.31
CA ALA A 47 -73.85 -44.21 -0.84
C ALA A 47 -72.51 -44.66 -1.45
N ARG A 48 -71.62 -43.71 -1.70
CA ARG A 48 -70.28 -43.91 -2.25
C ARG A 48 -69.31 -42.97 -1.55
N LEU A 49 -68.13 -43.47 -1.18
CA LEU A 49 -67.03 -42.64 -0.68
C LEU A 49 -65.86 -42.75 -1.65
N TYR A 50 -65.40 -41.61 -2.15
CA TYR A 50 -64.18 -41.50 -2.92
C TYR A 50 -63.10 -40.85 -2.05
N GLU A 51 -61.92 -41.45 -1.97
CA GLU A 51 -60.78 -40.92 -1.25
C GLU A 51 -59.77 -40.30 -2.22
N CYS A 52 -59.04 -39.31 -1.73
CA CYS A 52 -58.07 -38.57 -2.52
C CYS A 52 -56.68 -39.20 -2.35
N ASP A 53 -56.09 -39.69 -3.45
CA ASP A 53 -54.69 -40.10 -3.51
C ASP A 53 -53.96 -39.16 -4.49
N GLY A 54 -53.39 -38.08 -3.95
CA GLY A 54 -52.83 -36.99 -4.75
C GLY A 54 -53.91 -36.29 -5.59
N PRO A 55 -53.79 -36.19 -6.94
CA PRO A 55 -54.80 -35.59 -7.80
C PRO A 55 -55.91 -36.56 -8.26
N LEU A 56 -55.86 -37.83 -7.84
CA LEU A 56 -56.76 -38.89 -8.31
C LEU A 56 -57.78 -39.25 -7.21
N LEU A 57 -59.03 -39.47 -7.62
CA LEU A 57 -60.08 -40.01 -6.75
C LEU A 57 -60.24 -41.51 -6.97
N SER A 58 -60.01 -42.30 -5.93
CA SER A 58 -60.30 -43.73 -5.89
C SER A 58 -61.56 -43.99 -5.10
N LEU A 59 -62.40 -44.92 -5.57
CA LEU A 59 -63.56 -45.37 -4.81
C LEU A 59 -63.07 -46.21 -3.62
N SER A 60 -63.29 -45.72 -2.40
CA SER A 60 -62.92 -46.39 -1.14
C SER A 60 -64.04 -47.31 -0.63
N ALA A 61 -65.31 -46.86 -0.72
CA ALA A 61 -66.44 -47.66 -0.28
C ALA A 61 -67.73 -47.38 -1.06
N ALA A 62 -68.62 -48.36 -1.14
CA ALA A 62 -69.85 -48.32 -1.92
C ALA A 62 -70.97 -49.18 -1.32
N ALA A 63 -72.24 -48.74 -1.40
CA ALA A 63 -73.42 -49.57 -1.14
C ALA A 63 -74.63 -49.13 -2.00
N PRO A 64 -75.41 -50.03 -2.62
CA PRO A 64 -75.16 -51.48 -2.69
C PRO A 64 -73.90 -51.80 -3.51
N ASP A 65 -73.25 -52.91 -3.16
CA ASP A 65 -72.03 -53.42 -3.81
C ASP A 65 -72.30 -53.90 -5.25
N GLY A 66 -71.43 -53.56 -6.21
CA GLY A 66 -71.45 -54.15 -7.56
C GLY A 66 -71.35 -53.20 -8.76
N GLU A 67 -71.43 -51.87 -8.59
CA GLU A 67 -71.21 -50.90 -9.67
C GLU A 67 -69.90 -50.15 -9.47
N HIS A 68 -68.82 -50.66 -10.07
CA HIS A 68 -67.48 -50.08 -10.02
C HIS A 68 -67.20 -49.30 -11.31
N GLY A 69 -67.32 -47.98 -11.25
CA GLY A 69 -66.88 -47.06 -12.31
C GLY A 69 -65.83 -46.09 -11.78
N PRO A 70 -64.94 -45.56 -12.63
CA PRO A 70 -64.01 -44.51 -12.23
C PRO A 70 -64.79 -43.28 -11.72
N ALA A 71 -64.17 -42.51 -10.82
CA ALA A 71 -64.78 -41.28 -10.29
C ALA A 71 -65.23 -40.37 -11.45
N PRO A 72 -66.52 -39.98 -11.50
CA PRO A 72 -67.01 -39.10 -12.56
C PRO A 72 -66.24 -37.77 -12.57
N PRO A 73 -65.90 -37.21 -13.75
CA PRO A 73 -65.16 -35.94 -13.84
C PRO A 73 -65.81 -34.79 -13.07
N ALA A 74 -67.15 -34.83 -12.92
CA ALA A 74 -67.90 -33.85 -12.13
C ALA A 74 -67.50 -33.80 -10.65
N LEU A 75 -66.91 -34.86 -10.08
CA LEU A 75 -66.39 -34.84 -8.71
C LEU A 75 -65.12 -33.99 -8.58
N ALA A 76 -64.37 -33.77 -9.66
CA ALA A 76 -63.19 -32.90 -9.64
C ALA A 76 -63.56 -31.43 -9.35
N GLU A 77 -64.74 -30.98 -9.80
CA GLU A 77 -65.26 -29.65 -9.46
C GLU A 77 -65.66 -29.54 -7.99
N VAL A 78 -66.19 -30.62 -7.40
CA VAL A 78 -66.54 -30.67 -5.97
C VAL A 78 -65.29 -30.66 -5.10
N LEU A 79 -64.23 -31.36 -5.53
CA LEU A 79 -62.93 -31.32 -4.89
C LEU A 79 -62.30 -29.93 -4.95
N SER A 80 -62.35 -29.26 -6.10
CA SER A 80 -61.69 -27.96 -6.29
C SER A 80 -62.44 -26.81 -5.61
N ALA A 81 -63.77 -26.78 -5.72
CA ALA A 81 -64.60 -25.79 -5.03
C ALA A 81 -64.65 -26.03 -3.51
N GLY A 82 -64.59 -27.30 -3.11
CA GLY A 82 -64.63 -27.72 -1.71
C GLY A 82 -65.94 -27.35 -1.00
N GLU A 83 -67.04 -27.22 -1.75
CA GLU A 83 -68.41 -27.03 -1.27
C GLU A 83 -69.32 -28.18 -1.75
N PRO A 84 -70.39 -28.52 -1.00
CA PRO A 84 -71.33 -29.57 -1.43
C PRO A 84 -72.04 -29.23 -2.75
N ALA A 85 -72.03 -30.16 -3.70
CA ALA A 85 -72.69 -29.99 -5.00
C ALA A 85 -73.80 -31.01 -5.22
N THR A 86 -74.79 -30.64 -6.03
CA THR A 86 -75.85 -31.56 -6.45
C THR A 86 -75.63 -32.02 -7.88
N LEU A 87 -75.43 -33.32 -8.06
CA LEU A 87 -75.08 -33.95 -9.33
C LEU A 87 -76.20 -34.93 -9.78
N PRO A 88 -76.26 -35.34 -11.06
CA PRO A 88 -77.18 -36.38 -11.50
C PRO A 88 -76.88 -37.72 -10.82
N ALA A 89 -77.87 -38.34 -10.17
CA ALA A 89 -77.68 -39.61 -9.45
C ALA A 89 -77.29 -40.77 -10.38
N GLY A 90 -77.71 -40.72 -11.64
CA GLY A 90 -77.32 -41.68 -12.68
C GLY A 90 -75.82 -41.75 -13.00
N LEU A 91 -75.01 -40.80 -12.51
CA LEU A 91 -73.54 -40.88 -12.59
C LEU A 91 -72.94 -41.88 -11.57
N PHE A 92 -73.67 -42.20 -10.51
CA PHE A 92 -73.15 -42.98 -9.37
C PHE A 92 -73.92 -44.28 -9.12
N SER A 93 -75.17 -44.37 -9.58
CA SER A 93 -75.95 -45.60 -9.51
C SER A 93 -76.94 -45.73 -10.67
N ALA A 94 -77.05 -46.92 -11.28
CA ALA A 94 -78.06 -47.19 -12.32
C ALA A 94 -79.50 -47.10 -11.80
N ALA A 95 -79.70 -47.31 -10.49
CA ALA A 95 -80.99 -47.21 -9.82
C ALA A 95 -81.51 -45.76 -9.68
N GLY A 96 -80.64 -44.75 -9.84
CA GLY A 96 -80.95 -43.33 -9.68
C GLY A 96 -81.18 -42.55 -10.99
N ARG A 97 -81.49 -43.23 -12.11
CA ARG A 97 -81.73 -42.56 -13.41
C ARG A 97 -82.94 -41.62 -13.33
N GLY A 98 -82.69 -40.31 -13.39
CA GLY A 98 -83.72 -39.26 -13.30
C GLY A 98 -83.76 -38.52 -11.96
N GLU A 99 -82.94 -38.93 -10.98
CA GLU A 99 -82.86 -38.33 -9.65
C GLU A 99 -81.58 -37.49 -9.45
N ARG A 100 -81.52 -36.74 -8.34
CA ARG A 100 -80.36 -35.92 -7.95
C ARG A 100 -79.60 -36.59 -6.81
N ALA A 101 -78.28 -36.44 -6.80
CA ALA A 101 -77.37 -36.90 -5.76
C ALA A 101 -76.66 -35.71 -5.10
N LEU A 102 -76.41 -35.81 -3.81
CA LEU A 102 -75.61 -34.87 -3.05
C LEU A 102 -74.18 -35.40 -2.93
N ALA A 103 -73.22 -34.62 -3.40
CA ALA A 103 -71.79 -34.86 -3.21
C ALA A 103 -71.26 -33.87 -2.16
N VAL A 104 -70.76 -34.39 -1.05
CA VAL A 104 -70.24 -33.62 0.09
C VAL A 104 -68.73 -33.84 0.20
N PRO A 105 -67.89 -32.81 0.07
CA PRO A 105 -66.45 -32.95 0.24
C PRO A 105 -66.11 -33.19 1.72
N LEU A 106 -65.25 -34.17 1.98
CA LEU A 106 -64.68 -34.44 3.30
C LEU A 106 -63.41 -33.61 3.43
N ARG A 107 -63.45 -32.54 4.22
CA ARG A 107 -62.35 -31.56 4.31
C ARG A 107 -61.85 -31.42 5.73
N ASP A 108 -60.54 -31.54 5.92
CA ASP A 108 -59.88 -31.14 7.15
C ASP A 108 -59.22 -29.75 6.99
N GLY A 109 -58.46 -29.31 7.99
CA GLY A 109 -57.74 -28.04 7.94
C GLY A 109 -56.57 -27.99 6.94
N GLN A 110 -56.19 -29.12 6.33
CA GLN A 110 -55.05 -29.27 5.42
C GLN A 110 -55.48 -29.49 3.96
N GLY A 111 -56.69 -29.97 3.70
CA GLY A 111 -57.19 -30.20 2.34
C GLY A 111 -58.49 -30.98 2.27
N VAL A 112 -58.83 -31.44 1.06
CA VAL A 112 -59.97 -32.35 0.83
C VAL A 112 -59.45 -33.79 0.88
N LEU A 113 -59.91 -34.57 1.85
CA LEU A 113 -59.55 -35.97 2.05
C LEU A 113 -60.32 -36.91 1.10
N GLY A 114 -61.48 -36.48 0.62
CA GLY A 114 -62.34 -37.26 -0.26
C GLY A 114 -63.70 -36.63 -0.51
N VAL A 115 -64.60 -37.34 -1.18
CA VAL A 115 -65.98 -36.91 -1.45
C VAL A 115 -66.96 -38.03 -1.13
N LEU A 116 -67.94 -37.74 -0.27
CA LEU A 116 -69.04 -38.62 0.08
C LEU A 116 -70.26 -38.29 -0.78
N VAL A 117 -70.79 -39.28 -1.50
CA VAL A 117 -71.89 -39.11 -2.46
C VAL A 117 -73.07 -40.00 -2.09
N THR A 118 -74.27 -39.45 -2.03
CA THR A 118 -75.52 -40.20 -1.77
C THR A 118 -76.72 -39.55 -2.46
N ALA A 119 -77.86 -40.22 -2.53
CA ALA A 119 -79.06 -39.65 -3.15
C ALA A 119 -79.58 -38.42 -2.38
N LEU A 120 -80.03 -37.40 -3.11
CA LEU A 120 -80.60 -36.18 -2.54
C LEU A 120 -82.11 -36.35 -2.35
N GLU A 121 -82.56 -36.51 -1.10
CA GLU A 121 -83.98 -36.40 -0.76
C GLU A 121 -84.44 -34.93 -0.72
N PRO A 122 -85.68 -34.61 -1.10
CA PRO A 122 -86.20 -33.24 -1.13
C PRO A 122 -86.41 -32.58 0.25
N ASN A 123 -86.15 -33.27 1.37
CA ASN A 123 -86.35 -32.73 2.72
C ASN A 123 -85.06 -32.20 3.36
N ARG A 124 -85.14 -31.06 4.06
CA ARG A 124 -84.02 -30.39 4.74
C ARG A 124 -83.34 -31.28 5.79
N ASP A 125 -84.13 -32.05 6.56
CA ASP A 125 -83.62 -32.90 7.64
C ASP A 125 -82.67 -34.01 7.14
N ALA A 126 -82.83 -34.44 5.88
CA ALA A 126 -81.95 -35.43 5.26
C ALA A 126 -80.56 -34.86 4.96
N ARG A 127 -80.49 -33.57 4.58
CA ARG A 127 -79.23 -32.89 4.27
C ARG A 127 -78.39 -32.67 5.53
N GLU A 128 -79.02 -32.23 6.62
CA GLU A 128 -78.32 -32.03 7.91
C GLU A 128 -77.76 -33.36 8.46
N PHE A 129 -78.45 -34.48 8.22
CA PHE A 129 -77.95 -35.82 8.55
C PHE A 129 -76.72 -36.22 7.73
N VAL A 130 -76.75 -36.03 6.40
CA VAL A 130 -75.61 -36.35 5.53
C VAL A 130 -74.39 -35.50 5.88
N ASP A 131 -74.59 -34.22 6.18
CA ASP A 131 -73.50 -33.33 6.62
C ASP A 131 -72.87 -33.79 7.94
N LEU A 132 -73.67 -34.32 8.87
CA LEU A 132 -73.15 -34.83 10.15
C LEU A 132 -72.36 -36.13 9.97
N VAL A 133 -72.82 -37.03 9.09
CA VAL A 133 -72.06 -38.23 8.70
C VAL A 133 -70.73 -37.82 8.05
N ALA A 134 -70.76 -36.90 7.08
CA ALA A 134 -69.55 -36.40 6.42
C ALA A 134 -68.53 -35.82 7.42
N ARG A 135 -68.97 -34.99 8.38
CA ARG A 135 -68.09 -34.44 9.43
C ARG A 135 -67.46 -35.52 10.31
N THR A 136 -68.26 -36.50 10.71
CA THR A 136 -67.80 -37.62 11.57
C THR A 136 -66.77 -38.47 10.84
N THR A 137 -67.03 -38.80 9.57
CA THR A 137 -66.10 -39.53 8.70
C THR A 137 -64.81 -38.77 8.45
N THR A 138 -64.89 -37.45 8.22
CA THR A 138 -63.72 -36.60 8.01
C THR A 138 -62.78 -36.63 9.22
N ALA A 139 -63.32 -36.47 10.44
CA ALA A 139 -62.52 -36.50 11.66
C ALA A 139 -61.86 -37.87 11.90
N ALA A 140 -62.51 -38.95 11.48
CA ALA A 140 -61.98 -40.30 11.57
C ALA A 140 -60.82 -40.56 10.60
N LEU A 141 -60.98 -40.18 9.33
CA LEU A 141 -59.95 -40.31 8.30
C LEU A 141 -58.67 -39.53 8.69
N ALA A 142 -58.83 -38.29 9.18
CA ALA A 142 -57.69 -37.46 9.60
C ALA A 142 -56.91 -38.10 10.77
N ASN A 143 -57.60 -38.67 11.77
CA ASN A 143 -56.96 -39.33 12.91
C ASN A 143 -56.26 -40.64 12.54
N ALA A 144 -56.85 -41.43 11.63
CA ALA A 144 -56.24 -42.66 11.14
C ALA A 144 -54.96 -42.37 10.35
N ALA A 145 -54.98 -41.36 9.47
CA ALA A 145 -53.83 -40.92 8.69
C ALA A 145 -52.67 -40.38 9.54
N ALA A 146 -52.97 -39.65 10.63
CA ALA A 146 -51.93 -39.17 11.55
C ALA A 146 -51.18 -40.32 12.24
N ARG A 147 -51.90 -41.35 12.70
CA ARG A 147 -51.31 -42.51 13.41
C ARG A 147 -50.44 -43.37 12.50
N THR A 148 -50.83 -43.57 11.25
CA THR A 148 -50.01 -44.31 10.27
C THR A 148 -48.72 -43.56 9.94
N ALA A 149 -48.77 -42.23 9.82
CA ALA A 149 -47.60 -41.40 9.60
C ALA A 149 -46.61 -41.44 10.79
N ASP A 150 -47.12 -41.44 12.03
CA ASP A 150 -46.28 -41.53 13.24
C ASP A 150 -45.55 -42.87 13.34
N ARG A 151 -46.23 -43.99 13.07
CA ARG A 151 -45.59 -45.32 13.08
C ARG A 151 -44.48 -45.45 12.03
N ARG A 152 -44.69 -44.88 10.84
CA ARG A 152 -43.70 -44.91 9.76
C ARG A 152 -42.43 -44.16 10.14
N ARG A 153 -42.56 -43.00 10.78
CA ARG A 153 -41.42 -42.20 11.26
C ARG A 153 -40.59 -42.91 12.32
N VAL A 154 -41.22 -43.64 13.24
CA VAL A 154 -40.49 -44.42 14.25
C VAL A 154 -39.69 -45.55 13.60
N GLY A 155 -40.29 -46.28 12.64
CA GLY A 155 -39.59 -47.35 11.92
C GLY A 155 -38.39 -46.84 11.09
N GLU A 156 -38.54 -45.71 10.40
CA GLU A 156 -37.45 -45.09 9.63
C GLU A 156 -36.25 -44.68 10.52
N LEU A 157 -36.51 -44.22 11.75
CA LEU A 157 -35.46 -43.90 12.73
C LEU A 157 -34.74 -45.16 13.23
N GLU A 158 -35.47 -46.23 13.52
CA GLU A 158 -34.89 -47.50 13.99
C GLU A 158 -34.03 -48.18 12.91
N GLU A 159 -34.49 -48.18 11.65
CA GLU A 159 -33.69 -48.68 10.52
C GLU A 159 -32.41 -47.85 10.31
N GLN A 160 -32.50 -46.52 10.48
CA GLN A 160 -31.36 -45.63 10.34
C GLN A 160 -30.29 -45.89 11.42
N ASP A 161 -30.69 -46.14 12.66
CA ASP A 161 -29.76 -46.44 13.76
C ASP A 161 -29.13 -47.84 13.64
N ALA A 162 -29.89 -48.84 13.16
CA ALA A 162 -29.37 -50.18 12.89
C ALA A 162 -28.35 -50.16 11.74
N ALA A 163 -28.69 -49.53 10.61
CA ALA A 163 -27.81 -49.42 9.45
C ALA A 163 -26.51 -48.65 9.77
N ARG A 164 -26.59 -47.63 10.62
CA ARG A 164 -25.43 -46.88 11.09
C ARG A 164 -24.48 -47.78 11.90
N SER A 165 -25.02 -48.62 12.77
CA SER A 165 -24.23 -49.51 13.64
C SER A 165 -23.49 -50.59 12.84
N ASP A 166 -24.15 -51.23 11.87
CA ASP A 166 -23.56 -52.26 11.00
C ASP A 166 -22.44 -51.70 10.12
N LEU A 167 -22.62 -50.48 9.60
CA LEU A 167 -21.62 -49.81 8.78
C LEU A 167 -20.30 -49.56 9.54
N PHE A 168 -20.38 -49.22 10.84
CA PHE A 168 -19.17 -49.04 11.66
C PHE A 168 -18.45 -50.35 11.97
N VAL A 169 -19.18 -51.44 12.18
CA VAL A 169 -18.58 -52.77 12.42
C VAL A 169 -17.87 -53.26 11.15
N SER A 170 -18.53 -53.17 9.98
CA SER A 170 -17.95 -53.58 8.70
C SER A 170 -16.72 -52.74 8.32
N ALA A 171 -16.81 -51.40 8.44
CA ALA A 171 -15.68 -50.50 8.14
C ALA A 171 -14.47 -50.79 9.05
N SER A 172 -14.71 -51.29 10.27
CA SER A 172 -13.64 -51.57 11.21
C SER A 172 -12.80 -52.77 10.83
N ASP A 173 -13.41 -53.85 10.36
CA ASP A 173 -12.69 -55.04 9.91
C ASP A 173 -11.94 -54.77 8.59
N GLU A 174 -12.49 -53.92 7.73
CA GLU A 174 -11.80 -53.46 6.52
C GLU A 174 -10.57 -52.58 6.82
N LEU A 175 -10.61 -51.76 7.87
CA LEU A 175 -9.48 -50.91 8.28
C LEU A 175 -8.40 -51.66 9.09
N ARG A 176 -8.78 -52.71 9.82
CA ARG A 176 -7.85 -53.51 10.64
C ARG A 176 -6.85 -54.29 9.78
N THR A 177 -7.30 -54.77 8.63
CA THR A 177 -6.49 -55.56 7.68
C THR A 177 -5.29 -54.78 7.10
N PRO A 178 -5.45 -53.63 6.43
CA PRO A 178 -4.32 -52.87 5.88
C PRO A 178 -3.38 -52.38 6.98
N LEU A 179 -3.91 -52.07 8.17
CA LEU A 179 -3.10 -51.64 9.29
C LEU A 179 -2.20 -52.75 9.85
N THR A 180 -2.70 -53.99 9.84
CA THR A 180 -1.90 -55.17 10.17
C THR A 180 -0.79 -55.37 9.16
N LEU A 181 -1.09 -55.19 7.86
CA LEU A 181 -0.13 -55.29 6.76
C LEU A 181 0.92 -54.16 6.74
N VAL A 182 0.67 -53.03 7.42
CA VAL A 182 1.67 -51.96 7.62
C VAL A 182 2.47 -52.18 8.90
N SER A 183 1.82 -52.63 9.98
CA SER A 183 2.45 -52.77 11.30
C SER A 183 3.41 -53.95 11.38
N ALA A 184 3.01 -55.13 10.87
CA ALA A 184 3.78 -56.36 11.00
C ALA A 184 5.13 -56.28 10.27
N PRO A 185 5.21 -55.87 8.98
CA PRO A 185 6.51 -55.72 8.32
C PRO A 185 7.40 -54.63 8.95
N ALA A 186 6.80 -53.56 9.50
CA ALA A 186 7.55 -52.52 10.19
C ALA A 186 8.12 -53.00 11.54
N GLU A 187 7.41 -53.88 12.25
CA GLU A 187 7.91 -54.53 13.48
C GLU A 187 9.02 -55.53 13.16
N GLU A 188 8.81 -56.38 12.16
CA GLU A 188 9.80 -57.35 11.67
C GLU A 188 11.10 -56.65 11.26
N ALA A 189 11.04 -55.61 10.43
CA ALA A 189 12.23 -54.88 9.97
C ALA A 189 12.98 -54.12 11.10
N LEU A 190 12.32 -53.81 12.22
CA LEU A 190 12.97 -53.18 13.37
C LEU A 190 13.58 -54.21 14.33
N ALA A 191 12.98 -55.40 14.40
CA ALA A 191 13.42 -56.54 15.20
C ALA A 191 14.49 -57.39 14.51
N ASP A 192 14.67 -57.24 13.19
CA ASP A 192 15.72 -57.90 12.42
C ASP A 192 17.11 -57.52 12.96
N THR A 193 17.77 -58.52 13.56
CA THR A 193 19.14 -58.42 14.09
C THR A 193 20.18 -58.94 13.12
N ASP A 194 19.78 -59.68 12.09
CA ASP A 194 20.68 -60.30 11.11
C ASP A 194 21.02 -59.33 9.97
N ASP A 195 20.05 -58.50 9.54
CA ASP A 195 20.24 -57.38 8.61
C ASP A 195 19.63 -56.07 9.15
N PRO A 196 20.31 -55.39 10.10
CA PRO A 196 19.75 -54.22 10.75
C PRO A 196 19.69 -53.01 9.81
N LEU A 197 18.51 -52.38 9.75
CA LEU A 197 18.30 -51.16 8.97
C LEU A 197 19.33 -50.06 9.28
N PRO A 198 19.87 -49.36 8.25
CA PRO A 198 20.69 -48.17 8.43
C PRO A 198 19.99 -47.12 9.32
N PRO A 199 20.73 -46.32 10.13
CA PRO A 199 20.14 -45.43 11.12
C PRO A 199 19.00 -44.54 10.60
N ALA A 200 19.17 -43.95 9.41
CA ALA A 200 18.16 -43.10 8.78
C ALA A 200 16.89 -43.87 8.33
N GLN A 201 17.03 -45.12 7.89
CA GLN A 201 15.90 -45.97 7.51
C GLN A 201 15.19 -46.54 8.74
N ARG A 202 15.97 -46.93 9.76
CA ARG A 202 15.46 -47.39 11.06
C ARG A 202 14.56 -46.34 11.72
N GLU A 203 14.94 -45.06 11.67
CA GLU A 203 14.09 -43.97 12.17
C GLU A 203 12.79 -43.79 11.36
N ARG A 204 12.84 -43.94 10.02
CA ARG A 204 11.64 -43.87 9.17
C ARG A 204 10.66 -45.01 9.50
N ILE A 205 11.16 -46.23 9.65
CA ILE A 205 10.32 -47.38 10.02
C ILE A 205 9.80 -47.26 11.46
N ARG A 206 10.58 -46.71 12.40
CA ARG A 206 10.10 -46.35 13.76
C ARG A 206 8.91 -45.38 13.71
N LEU A 207 8.97 -44.38 12.83
CA LEU A 207 7.86 -43.44 12.62
C LEU A 207 6.62 -44.12 12.04
N VAL A 208 6.78 -45.00 11.04
CA VAL A 208 5.69 -45.80 10.45
C VAL A 208 5.02 -46.68 11.51
N ARG A 209 5.81 -47.43 12.30
CA ARG A 209 5.30 -48.28 13.38
C ARG A 209 4.51 -47.48 14.42
N ARG A 210 5.03 -46.33 14.86
CA ARG A 210 4.34 -45.46 15.83
C ARG A 210 2.99 -44.95 15.29
N ASN A 211 2.95 -44.51 14.04
CA ASN A 211 1.73 -44.04 13.40
C ASN A 211 0.70 -45.17 13.19
N ALA A 212 1.15 -46.36 12.78
CA ALA A 212 0.28 -47.52 12.63
C ALA A 212 -0.33 -47.96 13.98
N ALA A 213 0.46 -47.98 15.05
CA ALA A 213 -0.02 -48.25 16.40
C ALA A 213 -1.04 -47.19 16.88
N ARG A 214 -0.84 -45.91 16.53
CA ARG A 214 -1.79 -44.82 16.84
C ARG A 214 -3.12 -44.99 16.12
N LEU A 215 -3.12 -45.30 14.82
CA LEU A 215 -4.34 -45.56 14.06
C LEU A 215 -5.11 -46.77 14.59
N ARG A 216 -4.40 -47.82 15.02
CA ARG A 216 -5.00 -49.05 15.55
C ARG A 216 -5.80 -48.78 16.82
N ARG A 217 -5.25 -47.92 17.68
CA ARG A 217 -5.92 -47.45 18.90
C ARG A 217 -7.16 -46.63 18.59
N MET A 218 -7.07 -45.68 17.67
CA MET A 218 -8.21 -44.84 17.30
C MET A 218 -9.37 -45.69 16.77
N LEU A 219 -9.05 -46.70 15.96
CA LEU A 219 -10.03 -47.67 15.46
C LEU A 219 -10.68 -48.47 16.60
N ASN A 220 -9.87 -49.07 17.49
CA ASN A 220 -10.39 -49.86 18.60
C ASN A 220 -11.26 -49.02 19.57
N ASN A 221 -10.87 -47.78 19.87
CA ASN A 221 -11.66 -46.89 20.73
C ASN A 221 -13.02 -46.52 20.12
N ILE A 222 -13.08 -46.33 18.80
CA ILE A 222 -14.36 -46.06 18.10
C ILE A 222 -15.25 -47.31 18.17
N ILE A 223 -14.70 -48.51 17.97
CA ILE A 223 -15.44 -49.78 18.08
C ILE A 223 -16.01 -49.99 19.48
N ASP A 224 -15.23 -49.72 20.51
CA ASP A 224 -15.70 -49.93 21.88
C ASP A 224 -16.84 -48.96 22.23
N VAL A 225 -16.78 -47.71 21.76
CA VAL A 225 -17.88 -46.74 21.93
C VAL A 225 -19.13 -47.20 21.18
N THR A 226 -19.01 -47.71 19.96
CA THR A 226 -20.18 -48.15 19.18
C THR A 226 -20.83 -49.39 19.81
N ARG A 227 -20.04 -50.38 20.25
CA ARG A 227 -20.55 -51.61 20.90
C ARG A 227 -21.25 -51.35 22.25
N VAL A 228 -20.77 -50.36 23.00
CA VAL A 228 -21.43 -49.91 24.23
C VAL A 228 -22.75 -49.20 23.91
N SER A 229 -22.77 -48.35 22.89
CA SER A 229 -23.96 -47.58 22.49
C SER A 229 -25.09 -48.46 21.94
N SER A 230 -24.74 -49.55 21.25
CA SER A 230 -25.69 -50.51 20.69
C SER A 230 -26.20 -51.53 21.71
N GLY A 231 -25.77 -51.45 22.98
CA GLY A 231 -26.12 -52.41 24.03
C GLY A 231 -25.56 -53.83 23.81
N SER A 232 -24.62 -54.00 22.86
CA SER A 232 -24.08 -55.31 22.48
C SER A 232 -22.93 -55.78 23.40
N LEU A 233 -22.38 -54.89 24.24
CA LEU A 233 -21.33 -55.22 25.19
C LEU A 233 -21.93 -55.65 26.55
N HIS A 234 -21.57 -56.84 27.01
CA HIS A 234 -21.99 -57.40 28.30
C HIS A 234 -20.75 -57.69 29.17
N ALA A 235 -20.84 -57.44 30.48
CA ALA A 235 -19.72 -57.69 31.41
C ALA A 235 -19.68 -59.15 31.86
N GLU A 236 -18.55 -59.84 31.65
CA GLU A 236 -18.33 -61.20 32.11
C GLU A 236 -17.77 -61.20 33.55
N ARG A 237 -18.68 -61.15 34.53
CA ARG A 237 -18.30 -60.97 35.94
C ARG A 237 -17.75 -62.26 36.57
N VAL A 238 -16.52 -62.19 37.07
CA VAL A 238 -15.82 -63.30 37.72
C VAL A 238 -15.28 -62.89 39.09
N ALA A 239 -15.34 -63.80 40.07
CA ALA A 239 -14.76 -63.60 41.40
C ALA A 239 -13.26 -63.25 41.30
N THR A 240 -12.91 -62.03 41.69
CA THR A 240 -11.56 -61.48 41.54
C THR A 240 -11.08 -60.87 42.85
N GLU A 241 -9.82 -61.12 43.22
CA GLU A 241 -9.14 -60.39 44.29
C GLU A 241 -8.75 -59.02 43.73
N LEU A 242 -9.64 -58.05 43.93
CA LEU A 242 -9.59 -56.77 43.22
C LEU A 242 -8.38 -55.93 43.65
N GLY A 243 -7.92 -56.07 44.91
CA GLY A 243 -6.78 -55.34 45.43
C GLY A 243 -5.45 -55.78 44.79
N GLN A 244 -5.31 -57.05 44.47
CA GLN A 244 -4.17 -57.62 43.76
C GLN A 244 -4.20 -57.19 42.30
N LEU A 245 -5.34 -57.34 41.62
CA LEU A 245 -5.47 -56.92 40.22
C LEU A 245 -5.15 -55.43 40.04
N THR A 246 -5.67 -54.58 40.92
CA THR A 246 -5.44 -53.13 40.87
C THR A 246 -3.96 -52.79 41.13
N ARG A 247 -3.30 -53.48 42.07
CA ARG A 247 -1.86 -53.33 42.30
C ARG A 247 -1.02 -53.76 41.11
N GLU A 248 -1.36 -54.87 40.46
CA GLU A 248 -0.66 -55.35 39.26
C GLU A 248 -0.76 -54.32 38.11
N VAL A 249 -1.94 -53.71 37.91
CA VAL A 249 -2.12 -52.67 36.90
C VAL A 249 -1.32 -51.42 37.25
N ALA A 250 -1.42 -50.93 38.49
CA ALA A 250 -0.69 -49.74 38.93
C ALA A 250 0.83 -49.93 38.86
N ALA A 251 1.34 -51.11 39.26
CA ALA A 251 2.76 -51.45 39.20
C ALA A 251 3.28 -51.45 37.76
N SER A 252 2.47 -51.88 36.79
CA SER A 252 2.86 -51.81 35.39
C SER A 252 3.03 -50.38 34.89
N PHE A 253 2.30 -49.41 35.47
CA PHE A 253 2.31 -47.99 35.10
C PHE A 253 3.36 -47.13 35.84
N ALA A 254 3.92 -47.64 36.95
CA ALA A 254 4.90 -46.92 37.79
C ALA A 254 6.12 -46.36 37.01
N PRO A 255 6.79 -47.12 36.10
CA PRO A 255 7.98 -46.62 35.41
C PRO A 255 7.69 -45.44 34.46
N ALA A 256 6.45 -45.31 33.97
CA ALA A 256 6.05 -44.17 33.15
C ALA A 256 5.79 -42.92 34.02
N ILE A 257 5.20 -43.08 35.20
CA ILE A 257 4.96 -41.99 36.16
C ILE A 257 6.29 -41.46 36.71
N GLU A 258 7.22 -42.34 37.09
CA GLU A 258 8.57 -41.99 37.54
C GLU A 258 9.36 -41.24 36.46
N ARG A 259 9.33 -41.72 35.20
CA ARG A 259 9.98 -41.03 34.07
C ARG A 259 9.34 -39.66 33.79
N GLY A 260 8.07 -39.48 34.16
CA GLY A 260 7.39 -38.19 34.15
C GLY A 260 7.80 -37.23 35.26
N GLY A 261 8.65 -37.67 36.20
CA GLY A 261 9.07 -36.87 37.36
C GLY A 261 7.99 -36.75 38.43
N LEU A 262 7.10 -37.74 38.54
CA LEU A 262 6.00 -37.79 39.50
C LEU A 262 6.17 -38.98 40.45
N ASP A 263 5.66 -38.85 41.68
CA ASP A 263 5.59 -39.94 42.65
C ASP A 263 4.26 -40.72 42.50
N LEU A 264 4.30 -42.05 42.57
CA LEU A 264 3.10 -42.90 42.60
C LEU A 264 2.95 -43.56 43.97
N GLU A 265 1.85 -43.26 44.68
CA GLU A 265 1.47 -43.92 45.92
C GLU A 265 0.28 -44.86 45.66
N VAL A 266 0.42 -46.14 46.03
CA VAL A 266 -0.62 -47.16 45.84
C VAL A 266 -1.02 -47.75 47.19
N ASP A 267 -2.24 -47.47 47.63
CA ASP A 267 -2.85 -48.01 48.84
C ASP A 267 -4.05 -48.91 48.46
N SER A 268 -3.75 -50.18 48.22
CA SER A 268 -4.74 -51.16 47.76
C SER A 268 -4.57 -52.47 48.55
N PRO A 269 -5.04 -52.53 49.80
CA PRO A 269 -5.01 -53.75 50.61
C PRO A 269 -5.88 -54.85 49.99
N GLY A 270 -5.61 -56.11 50.39
CA GLY A 270 -6.47 -57.22 50.03
C GLY A 270 -7.87 -57.04 50.65
N LEU A 271 -8.92 -57.30 49.87
CA LEU A 271 -10.29 -57.10 50.33
C LEU A 271 -10.80 -58.34 51.07
N ALA A 272 -11.65 -58.15 52.09
CA ALA A 272 -12.20 -59.26 52.87
C ALA A 272 -13.16 -60.18 52.07
N ARG A 273 -13.59 -59.74 50.89
CA ARG A 273 -14.52 -60.45 50.00
C ARG A 273 -14.03 -60.35 48.56
N MET A 274 -14.19 -61.43 47.79
CA MET A 274 -14.00 -61.40 46.34
C MET A 274 -15.05 -60.49 45.69
N VAL A 275 -14.66 -59.79 44.64
CA VAL A 275 -15.50 -58.86 43.89
C VAL A 275 -15.77 -59.46 42.52
N PHE A 276 -17.03 -59.54 42.11
CA PHE A 276 -17.41 -60.08 40.82
C PHE A 276 -17.36 -58.99 39.75
N VAL A 277 -16.21 -58.87 39.10
CA VAL A 277 -15.95 -57.90 38.03
C VAL A 277 -15.50 -58.60 36.76
N ASP A 278 -15.72 -57.95 35.63
CA ASP A 278 -15.01 -58.28 34.40
C ASP A 278 -13.58 -57.73 34.53
N ARG A 279 -12.60 -58.64 34.48
CA ARG A 279 -11.20 -58.30 34.75
C ARG A 279 -10.65 -57.32 33.71
N GLU A 280 -10.98 -57.50 32.43
CA GLU A 280 -10.46 -56.66 31.35
C GLU A 280 -11.07 -55.25 31.44
N MET A 281 -12.38 -55.15 31.68
CA MET A 281 -13.03 -53.87 31.88
C MET A 281 -12.47 -53.13 33.11
N TRP A 282 -12.18 -53.84 34.20
CA TRP A 282 -11.57 -53.24 35.39
C TRP A 282 -10.16 -52.69 35.12
N GLU A 283 -9.31 -53.46 34.42
CA GLU A 283 -7.99 -53.00 34.01
C GLU A 283 -8.07 -51.72 33.16
N ARG A 284 -9.03 -51.67 32.22
CA ARG A 284 -9.27 -50.50 31.37
C ARG A 284 -9.72 -49.28 32.17
N ILE A 285 -10.55 -49.45 33.20
CA ILE A 285 -10.97 -48.36 34.09
C ILE A 285 -9.73 -47.77 34.78
N VAL A 286 -8.90 -48.62 35.40
CA VAL A 286 -7.70 -48.17 36.13
C VAL A 286 -6.68 -47.51 35.19
N LEU A 287 -6.41 -48.10 34.01
CA LEU A 287 -5.47 -47.56 33.03
C LEU A 287 -5.90 -46.18 32.48
N ASN A 288 -7.19 -45.98 32.19
CA ASN A 288 -7.68 -44.69 31.71
C ASN A 288 -7.55 -43.58 32.77
N LEU A 289 -7.83 -43.90 34.03
CA LEU A 289 -7.70 -42.95 35.13
C LEU A 289 -6.23 -42.59 35.41
N LEU A 290 -5.33 -43.57 35.44
CA LEU A 290 -3.89 -43.34 35.63
C LEU A 290 -3.25 -42.58 34.46
N SER A 291 -3.65 -42.89 33.22
CA SER A 291 -3.21 -42.17 32.02
C SER A 291 -3.63 -40.70 32.06
N ASN A 292 -4.87 -40.40 32.46
CA ASN A 292 -5.33 -39.02 32.64
C ASN A 292 -4.55 -38.30 33.74
N ALA A 293 -4.34 -38.95 34.89
CA ALA A 293 -3.57 -38.38 35.99
C ALA A 293 -2.13 -38.01 35.56
N LEU A 294 -1.44 -38.89 34.83
CA LEU A 294 -0.10 -38.62 34.28
C LEU A 294 -0.10 -37.47 33.25
N LYS A 295 -1.11 -37.43 32.37
CA LYS A 295 -1.21 -36.43 31.30
C LYS A 295 -1.38 -35.00 31.83
N PHE A 296 -2.15 -34.85 32.91
CA PHE A 296 -2.55 -33.55 33.46
C PHE A 296 -1.78 -33.15 34.72
N THR A 297 -0.79 -33.95 35.14
CA THR A 297 0.12 -33.63 36.24
C THR A 297 1.53 -33.42 35.73
N LEU A 298 2.03 -32.18 35.86
CA LEU A 298 3.36 -31.80 35.40
C LEU A 298 4.43 -32.06 36.47
N SER A 299 4.09 -31.85 37.74
CA SER A 299 4.94 -32.10 38.90
C SER A 299 4.07 -32.45 40.11
N GLY A 300 4.55 -33.33 41.00
CA GLY A 300 3.84 -33.73 42.20
C GLY A 300 3.57 -35.24 42.25
N GLN A 301 2.40 -35.64 42.75
CA GLN A 301 2.12 -37.03 43.11
C GLN A 301 0.77 -37.50 42.55
N ILE A 302 0.71 -38.78 42.20
CA ILE A 302 -0.52 -39.51 41.88
C ILE A 302 -0.75 -40.55 42.98
N THR A 303 -1.94 -40.56 43.58
CA THR A 303 -2.33 -41.50 44.63
C THR A 303 -3.48 -42.37 44.14
N LEU A 304 -3.30 -43.69 44.19
CA LEU A 304 -4.34 -44.67 43.90
C LEU A 304 -4.72 -45.39 45.20
N ARG A 305 -6.00 -45.33 45.59
CA ARG A 305 -6.53 -46.01 46.77
C ARG A 305 -7.67 -46.96 46.42
N LEU A 306 -7.68 -48.16 46.99
CA LEU A 306 -8.79 -49.11 46.84
C LEU A 306 -9.26 -49.59 48.22
N HIS A 307 -10.52 -49.35 48.57
CA HIS A 307 -11.08 -49.72 49.87
C HIS A 307 -12.42 -50.43 49.72
N GLY A 308 -12.64 -51.48 50.52
CA GLY A 308 -13.92 -52.17 50.63
C GLY A 308 -14.84 -51.51 51.64
N GLY A 309 -16.03 -51.10 51.21
CA GLY A 309 -17.12 -50.65 52.05
C GLY A 309 -18.01 -51.80 52.53
N ARG A 310 -19.18 -51.46 53.09
CA ARG A 310 -20.15 -52.46 53.55
C ARG A 310 -20.78 -53.23 52.38
N ASP A 311 -21.15 -52.50 51.33
CA ASP A 311 -21.92 -53.01 50.18
C ASP A 311 -21.24 -52.79 48.83
N ASP A 312 -20.19 -51.95 48.79
CA ASP A 312 -19.46 -51.57 47.57
C ASP A 312 -17.93 -51.58 47.78
N VAL A 313 -17.21 -51.44 46.67
CA VAL A 313 -15.76 -51.24 46.63
C VAL A 313 -15.50 -49.89 45.95
N ARG A 314 -14.62 -49.11 46.57
CA ARG A 314 -14.28 -47.75 46.19
C ARG A 314 -12.84 -47.68 45.69
N LEU A 315 -12.67 -47.30 44.43
CA LEU A 315 -11.38 -46.93 43.83
C LEU A 315 -11.30 -45.39 43.74
N THR A 316 -10.24 -44.82 44.29
CA THR A 316 -9.97 -43.38 44.23
C THR A 316 -8.64 -43.17 43.52
N VAL A 317 -8.62 -42.36 42.46
CA VAL A 317 -7.41 -41.93 41.77
C VAL A 317 -7.31 -40.41 41.92
N GLN A 318 -6.33 -39.96 42.69
CA GLN A 318 -6.08 -38.56 42.99
C GLN A 318 -4.77 -38.10 42.34
N ASP A 319 -4.80 -36.95 41.70
CA ASP A 319 -3.64 -36.27 41.15
C ASP A 319 -3.49 -34.86 41.73
N THR A 320 -2.27 -34.33 41.73
CA THR A 320 -1.95 -32.93 42.11
C THR A 320 -1.80 -32.03 40.88
N GLY A 321 -2.50 -32.36 39.78
CA GLY A 321 -2.35 -31.72 38.48
C GLY A 321 -3.07 -30.37 38.35
N LEU A 322 -3.33 -29.98 37.11
CA LEU A 322 -3.90 -28.66 36.77
C LEU A 322 -5.29 -28.39 37.37
N GLY A 323 -6.03 -29.44 37.75
CA GLY A 323 -7.41 -29.35 38.18
C GLY A 323 -8.37 -28.99 37.03
N ILE A 324 -9.67 -29.12 37.30
CA ILE A 324 -10.76 -28.97 36.32
C ILE A 324 -11.70 -27.86 36.82
N PRO A 325 -12.07 -26.88 35.96
CA PRO A 325 -13.03 -25.84 36.32
C PRO A 325 -14.41 -26.41 36.71
N PRO A 326 -15.12 -25.82 37.70
CA PRO A 326 -16.42 -26.31 38.17
C PRO A 326 -17.48 -26.48 37.06
N GLU A 327 -17.46 -25.60 36.07
CA GLU A 327 -18.36 -25.60 34.91
C GLU A 327 -18.11 -26.77 33.95
N GLU A 328 -16.91 -27.34 33.95
CA GLU A 328 -16.52 -28.45 33.08
C GLU A 328 -16.80 -29.81 33.72
N ILE A 329 -16.89 -29.89 35.06
CA ILE A 329 -17.11 -31.14 35.81
C ILE A 329 -18.36 -31.91 35.33
N PRO A 330 -19.53 -31.30 35.11
CA PRO A 330 -20.73 -32.00 34.62
C PRO A 330 -20.60 -32.56 33.20
N LEU A 331 -19.59 -32.11 32.44
CA LEU A 331 -19.39 -32.46 31.03
C LEU A 331 -18.27 -33.48 30.83
N LEU A 332 -17.49 -33.82 31.86
CA LEU A 332 -16.30 -34.69 31.76
C LEU A 332 -16.58 -36.09 31.21
N PHE A 333 -17.78 -36.62 31.49
CA PHE A 333 -18.18 -37.95 31.02
C PHE A 333 -18.97 -37.92 29.71
N LYS A 334 -19.15 -36.73 29.09
CA LYS A 334 -19.76 -36.63 27.76
C LYS A 334 -18.75 -37.02 26.69
N ARG A 335 -19.24 -37.73 25.67
CA ARG A 335 -18.42 -38.20 24.54
C ARG A 335 -17.92 -37.03 23.71
N PHE A 336 -16.65 -37.11 23.28
CA PHE A 336 -15.97 -36.11 22.45
C PHE A 336 -15.85 -34.72 23.08
N HIS A 337 -16.18 -34.58 24.37
CA HIS A 337 -16.06 -33.33 25.09
C HIS A 337 -14.63 -33.13 25.59
N ARG A 338 -14.10 -31.91 25.45
CA ARG A 338 -12.83 -31.49 26.03
C ARG A 338 -12.97 -30.08 26.61
N PRO A 339 -12.48 -29.84 27.84
CA PRO A 339 -12.37 -28.50 28.39
C PRO A 339 -11.51 -27.59 27.50
N PRO A 340 -11.98 -26.41 27.10
CA PRO A 340 -11.18 -25.43 26.36
C PRO A 340 -10.02 -24.91 27.22
N GLY A 341 -8.81 -24.85 26.66
CA GLY A 341 -7.68 -24.12 27.29
C GLY A 341 -6.85 -24.88 28.33
N VAL A 342 -7.12 -26.16 28.60
CA VAL A 342 -6.29 -26.98 29.51
C VAL A 342 -5.13 -27.63 28.75
N ALA A 343 -3.96 -26.99 28.76
CA ALA A 343 -2.73 -27.51 28.14
C ALA A 343 -2.02 -28.51 29.07
N GLY A 344 -2.27 -29.80 28.88
CA GLY A 344 -1.46 -30.88 29.49
C GLY A 344 -0.15 -31.12 28.75
N ARG A 345 0.55 -32.23 29.05
CA ARG A 345 1.84 -32.58 28.40
C ARG A 345 1.77 -32.69 26.87
N THR A 346 0.60 -32.98 26.29
CA THR A 346 0.31 -32.90 24.84
C THR A 346 -1.18 -32.56 24.60
N GLY A 347 -1.48 -31.89 23.47
CA GLY A 347 -2.84 -31.45 23.09
C GLY A 347 -3.75 -32.55 22.48
N GLU A 348 -3.29 -33.80 22.42
CA GLU A 348 -3.99 -34.87 21.70
C GLU A 348 -4.73 -35.84 22.66
N GLY A 349 -6.01 -36.12 22.40
CA GLY A 349 -6.75 -37.22 23.06
C GLY A 349 -8.26 -37.14 22.80
N ALA A 350 -8.86 -38.11 22.13
CA ALA A 350 -10.20 -38.03 21.48
C ALA A 350 -11.42 -37.63 22.36
N GLY A 351 -11.28 -37.40 23.67
CA GLY A 351 -12.41 -37.09 24.57
C GLY A 351 -13.31 -38.30 24.83
N ILE A 352 -12.75 -39.51 24.68
CA ILE A 352 -13.49 -40.77 24.75
C ILE A 352 -13.18 -41.53 26.06
N GLY A 353 -11.97 -41.41 26.60
CA GLY A 353 -11.48 -42.24 27.71
C GLY A 353 -12.35 -42.18 28.98
N LEU A 354 -12.73 -40.99 29.44
CA LEU A 354 -13.58 -40.85 30.64
C LEU A 354 -15.03 -41.27 30.39
N ALA A 355 -15.58 -41.01 29.22
CA ALA A 355 -16.91 -41.49 28.84
C ALA A 355 -16.96 -43.03 28.83
N LEU A 356 -15.91 -43.68 28.32
CA LEU A 356 -15.75 -45.13 28.38
C LEU A 356 -15.65 -45.64 29.82
N VAL A 357 -14.91 -44.95 30.70
CA VAL A 357 -14.85 -45.32 32.14
C VAL A 357 -16.25 -45.30 32.75
N ASN A 358 -17.04 -44.25 32.49
CA ASN A 358 -18.42 -44.17 32.98
C ASN A 358 -19.28 -45.33 32.47
N ASP A 359 -19.19 -45.66 31.19
CA ASP A 359 -19.98 -46.73 30.58
C ASP A 359 -19.56 -48.12 31.12
N LEU A 360 -18.25 -48.38 31.28
CA LEU A 360 -17.74 -49.63 31.85
C LEU A 360 -18.12 -49.80 33.32
N VAL A 361 -18.07 -48.72 34.11
CA VAL A 361 -18.49 -48.72 35.52
C VAL A 361 -20.00 -48.97 35.63
N ALA A 362 -20.80 -48.36 34.75
CA ALA A 362 -22.25 -48.60 34.69
C ALA A 362 -22.58 -50.08 34.35
N LEU A 363 -21.83 -50.73 33.44
CA LEU A 363 -21.97 -52.16 33.15
C LEU A 363 -21.65 -53.06 34.36
N HIS A 364 -20.87 -52.57 35.33
CA HIS A 364 -20.63 -53.23 36.61
C HIS A 364 -21.71 -52.91 37.67
N GLY A 365 -22.71 -52.08 37.33
CA GLY A 365 -23.71 -51.59 38.28
C GLY A 365 -23.16 -50.54 39.24
N GLY A 366 -22.04 -49.89 38.88
CA GLY A 366 -21.35 -48.89 39.67
C GLY A 366 -21.63 -47.45 39.24
N THR A 367 -20.96 -46.51 39.90
CA THR A 367 -20.97 -45.07 39.53
C THR A 367 -19.56 -44.49 39.58
N VAL A 368 -19.30 -43.47 38.74
CA VAL A 368 -18.06 -42.70 38.76
C VAL A 368 -18.36 -41.21 38.99
N THR A 369 -17.57 -40.58 39.84
CA THR A 369 -17.66 -39.14 40.13
C THR A 369 -16.28 -38.49 40.08
N ALA A 370 -16.24 -37.17 39.94
CA ALA A 370 -15.00 -36.40 39.91
C ALA A 370 -15.12 -35.17 40.81
N HIS A 371 -14.11 -34.94 41.64
CA HIS A 371 -13.96 -33.77 42.48
C HIS A 371 -12.65 -33.07 42.09
N SER A 372 -12.73 -31.79 41.74
CA SER A 372 -11.56 -31.05 41.25
C SER A 372 -11.68 -29.57 41.58
N ALA A 373 -10.52 -28.93 41.76
CA ALA A 373 -10.41 -27.48 41.84
C ALA A 373 -9.18 -27.04 41.02
N PRO A 374 -9.30 -25.98 40.20
CA PRO A 374 -8.16 -25.46 39.43
C PRO A 374 -6.93 -25.21 40.31
N GLY A 375 -5.77 -25.71 39.86
CA GLY A 375 -4.48 -25.58 40.54
C GLY A 375 -4.27 -26.48 41.78
N THR A 376 -5.27 -27.27 42.19
CA THR A 376 -5.16 -28.19 43.34
C THR A 376 -5.07 -29.66 42.93
N GLY A 377 -5.55 -30.00 41.74
CA GLY A 377 -5.58 -31.37 41.20
C GLY A 377 -6.99 -31.97 41.15
N THR A 378 -7.08 -33.21 40.67
CA THR A 378 -8.37 -33.92 40.47
C THR A 378 -8.41 -35.23 41.23
N THR A 379 -9.58 -35.56 41.77
CA THR A 379 -9.88 -36.85 42.40
C THR A 379 -11.04 -37.51 41.67
N PHE A 380 -10.77 -38.65 41.03
CA PHE A 380 -11.80 -39.52 40.46
C PHE A 380 -12.16 -40.62 41.47
N GLU A 381 -13.45 -40.83 41.70
CA GLU A 381 -13.98 -41.86 42.59
C GLU A 381 -14.91 -42.81 41.83
N VAL A 382 -14.56 -44.09 41.83
CA VAL A 382 -15.32 -45.18 41.20
C VAL A 382 -15.87 -46.09 42.30
N LEU A 383 -17.19 -46.29 42.31
CA LEU A 383 -17.90 -47.18 43.22
C LEU A 383 -18.46 -48.36 42.44
N VAL A 384 -18.12 -49.59 42.82
CA VAL A 384 -18.64 -50.81 42.20
C VAL A 384 -19.17 -51.77 43.27
N PRO A 385 -20.38 -52.35 43.12
CA PRO A 385 -20.91 -53.32 44.07
C PRO A 385 -20.11 -54.63 44.06
N TYR A 386 -20.13 -55.38 45.17
CA TYR A 386 -19.47 -56.70 45.23
C TYR A 386 -19.98 -57.68 44.16
N GLY A 387 -21.24 -57.53 43.74
CA GLY A 387 -21.83 -58.26 42.63
C GLY A 387 -22.00 -59.77 42.86
N THR A 388 -22.45 -60.46 41.82
CA THR A 388 -22.57 -61.92 41.72
C THR A 388 -22.14 -62.35 40.32
N GLY A 389 -21.46 -63.49 40.18
CA GLY A 389 -20.93 -63.97 38.90
C GLY A 389 -20.27 -65.35 39.01
N ALA A 390 -19.46 -65.71 38.02
CA ALA A 390 -18.78 -67.00 38.01
C ALA A 390 -17.64 -67.06 39.06
N MET A 391 -17.45 -68.21 39.71
CA MET A 391 -16.41 -68.40 40.74
C MET A 391 -15.00 -68.64 40.17
N SER A 392 -14.87 -68.95 38.88
CA SER A 392 -13.58 -69.25 38.25
C SER A 392 -13.51 -68.59 36.88
N ALA A 393 -12.38 -67.97 36.57
CA ALA A 393 -12.14 -67.34 35.27
C ALA A 393 -11.84 -68.39 34.20
N PRO A 394 -12.26 -68.19 32.93
CA PRO A 394 -11.63 -68.87 31.81
C PRO A 394 -10.14 -68.49 31.74
N SER A 395 -9.27 -69.48 31.52
CA SER A 395 -7.83 -69.30 31.43
C SER A 395 -7.43 -68.75 30.05
N GLY A 396 -7.11 -67.47 29.98
CA GLY A 396 -6.47 -66.83 28.82
C GLY A 396 -6.38 -65.32 29.02
N GLN A 397 -5.16 -64.76 29.11
CA GLN A 397 -4.95 -63.32 29.19
C GLN A 397 -4.41 -62.77 27.86
N PRO A 398 -5.08 -61.78 27.23
CA PRO A 398 -4.46 -60.94 26.22
C PRO A 398 -3.77 -59.72 26.90
N GLY A 399 -2.45 -59.73 27.04
CA GLY A 399 -1.66 -58.65 27.68
C GLY A 399 -1.51 -57.35 26.87
N TRP A 400 -2.07 -57.29 25.66
CA TRP A 400 -1.87 -56.17 24.72
C TRP A 400 -2.46 -54.83 25.21
N VAL A 401 -3.54 -54.84 26.00
CA VAL A 401 -4.19 -53.60 26.49
C VAL A 401 -3.26 -52.80 27.41
N ARG A 402 -2.47 -53.50 28.24
CA ARG A 402 -1.49 -52.89 29.15
C ARG A 402 -0.29 -52.32 28.39
N GLU A 403 0.27 -53.06 27.43
CA GLU A 403 1.40 -52.60 26.61
C GLU A 403 1.07 -51.34 25.80
N VAL A 404 -0.16 -51.24 25.30
CA VAL A 404 -0.63 -50.11 24.48
C VAL A 404 -0.76 -48.81 25.29
N HIS A 405 -1.25 -48.88 26.53
CA HIS A 405 -1.32 -47.71 27.43
C HIS A 405 0.06 -47.29 27.96
N LEU A 406 0.95 -48.25 28.18
CA LEU A 406 2.34 -48.00 28.58
C LEU A 406 3.16 -47.34 27.48
N ALA A 407 3.06 -47.83 26.24
CA ALA A 407 3.71 -47.23 25.09
C ALA A 407 3.26 -45.79 24.83
N GLU A 408 2.00 -45.46 25.16
CA GLU A 408 1.47 -44.08 25.11
C GLU A 408 2.11 -43.17 26.15
N ALA A 409 2.12 -43.62 27.40
CA ALA A 409 2.69 -42.89 28.52
C ALA A 409 4.18 -42.57 28.28
N PHE A 410 4.93 -43.52 27.70
CA PHE A 410 6.32 -43.27 27.30
C PHE A 410 6.47 -42.35 26.07
N GLY A 411 5.50 -42.35 25.16
CA GLY A 411 5.49 -41.46 23.99
C GLY A 411 5.34 -39.99 24.34
N TRP A 412 4.63 -39.65 25.43
CA TRP A 412 4.51 -38.28 25.95
C TRP A 412 5.77 -37.75 26.66
N LEU A 413 6.72 -38.64 26.97
CA LEU A 413 7.89 -38.35 27.80
C LEU A 413 9.20 -38.34 27.00
N ALA A 414 9.15 -38.50 25.68
CA ALA A 414 10.32 -38.43 24.82
C ALA A 414 10.67 -36.97 24.52
N GLU A 415 11.90 -36.55 24.85
CA GLU A 415 12.44 -35.24 24.47
C GLU A 415 12.68 -35.16 22.95
N ASP A 416 12.44 -33.98 22.38
CA ASP A 416 12.69 -33.69 20.96
C ASP A 416 14.19 -33.90 20.64
N PRO A 417 14.54 -34.67 19.59
CA PRO A 417 15.92 -34.76 19.16
C PRO A 417 16.36 -33.42 18.56
N ASP A 418 17.49 -32.89 19.03
CA ASP A 418 18.15 -31.72 18.45
C ASP A 418 18.31 -31.91 16.92
N PRO A 419 17.96 -30.90 16.10
CA PRO A 419 18.06 -31.02 14.66
C PRO A 419 19.55 -31.10 14.23
N PRO A 420 19.92 -32.02 13.33
CA PRO A 420 21.25 -32.02 12.74
C PRO A 420 21.43 -30.74 11.91
N GLY A 421 22.51 -29.99 12.17
CA GLY A 421 22.82 -28.73 11.49
C GLY A 421 22.84 -28.88 9.97
N GLY A 422 21.95 -28.13 9.30
CA GLY A 422 21.87 -28.06 7.85
C GLY A 422 23.04 -27.28 7.23
N VAL A 423 23.39 -27.65 6.00
CA VAL A 423 24.45 -27.02 5.20
C VAL A 423 23.89 -25.72 4.60
N GLY A 424 24.66 -24.62 4.70
CA GLY A 424 24.21 -23.24 4.48
C GLY A 424 23.34 -22.99 3.24
N GLY A 425 22.12 -22.48 3.48
CA GLY A 425 21.17 -21.98 2.48
C GLY A 425 20.22 -20.94 3.10
N PRO A 426 19.42 -20.21 2.30
CA PRO A 426 18.55 -19.15 2.81
C PRO A 426 17.54 -19.68 3.85
N PRO A 427 17.23 -18.92 4.92
CA PRO A 427 16.42 -19.41 6.03
C PRO A 427 14.96 -19.62 5.64
N VAL A 428 14.41 -20.80 5.91
CA VAL A 428 12.99 -21.13 5.75
C VAL A 428 12.37 -21.32 7.13
N LEU A 429 11.24 -20.68 7.39
CA LEU A 429 10.51 -20.80 8.65
C LEU A 429 9.37 -21.81 8.51
N VAL A 430 9.40 -22.88 9.31
CA VAL A 430 8.34 -23.90 9.39
C VAL A 430 7.49 -23.68 10.63
N VAL A 431 6.17 -23.54 10.47
CA VAL A 431 5.23 -23.29 11.55
C VAL A 431 4.19 -24.41 11.58
N GLU A 432 4.25 -25.25 12.60
CA GLU A 432 3.42 -26.46 12.72
C GLU A 432 3.31 -26.81 14.20
N ASP A 433 2.10 -27.01 14.72
CA ASP A 433 1.87 -27.29 16.14
C ASP A 433 2.16 -28.77 16.48
N ASN A 434 1.91 -29.67 15.53
CA ASN A 434 2.26 -31.09 15.67
C ASN A 434 3.77 -31.31 15.62
N ALA A 435 4.37 -31.71 16.75
CA ALA A 435 5.81 -31.92 16.87
C ALA A 435 6.37 -32.97 15.89
N GLU A 436 5.63 -34.05 15.61
CA GLU A 436 6.09 -35.08 14.67
C GLU A 436 6.12 -34.57 13.22
N LEU A 437 5.05 -33.89 12.79
CA LEU A 437 4.98 -33.32 11.44
C LEU A 437 5.98 -32.18 11.27
N ARG A 438 6.15 -31.31 12.29
CA ARG A 438 7.18 -30.28 12.33
C ARG A 438 8.57 -30.89 12.18
N GLY A 439 8.89 -31.92 12.97
CA GLY A 439 10.18 -32.62 12.87
C GLY A 439 10.39 -33.31 11.52
N TYR A 440 9.33 -33.86 10.91
CA TYR A 440 9.40 -34.43 9.55
C TYR A 440 9.69 -33.35 8.51
N LEU A 441 8.99 -32.22 8.55
CA LEU A 441 9.20 -31.08 7.65
C LEU A 441 10.62 -30.51 7.78
N VAL A 442 11.10 -30.32 9.01
CA VAL A 442 12.49 -29.89 9.28
C VAL A 442 13.48 -30.85 8.62
N ARG A 443 13.37 -32.17 8.85
CA ARG A 443 14.28 -33.15 8.25
C ARG A 443 14.18 -33.20 6.72
N LEU A 444 13.00 -32.99 6.15
CA LEU A 444 12.78 -33.03 4.71
C LEU A 444 13.40 -31.83 3.99
N LEU A 445 13.36 -30.64 4.61
CA LEU A 445 13.82 -29.38 4.01
C LEU A 445 15.29 -29.06 4.34
N SER A 446 15.82 -29.55 5.47
CA SER A 446 17.20 -29.31 5.93
C SER A 446 18.32 -29.67 4.92
N PRO A 447 18.16 -30.61 3.97
CA PRO A 447 19.21 -30.86 2.97
C PRO A 447 19.47 -29.71 1.99
N GLN A 448 18.54 -28.76 1.83
CA GLN A 448 18.64 -27.67 0.85
C GLN A 448 18.52 -26.26 1.44
N TRP A 449 17.95 -26.14 2.64
CA TRP A 449 17.69 -24.84 3.28
C TRP A 449 18.00 -24.88 4.78
N THR A 450 18.32 -23.71 5.34
CA THR A 450 18.45 -23.55 6.79
C THR A 450 17.06 -23.45 7.39
N ILE A 451 16.65 -24.39 8.24
CA ILE A 451 15.29 -24.42 8.78
C ILE A 451 15.24 -23.82 10.18
N GLN A 452 14.33 -22.88 10.37
CA GLN A 452 13.90 -22.42 11.69
C GLN A 452 12.47 -22.89 11.90
N SER A 453 12.11 -23.30 13.13
CA SER A 453 10.80 -23.88 13.40
C SER A 453 10.08 -23.19 14.55
N ALA A 454 8.76 -23.09 14.47
CA ALA A 454 7.89 -22.54 15.51
C ALA A 454 6.68 -23.45 15.71
N ALA A 455 6.22 -23.56 16.97
CA ALA A 455 5.05 -24.35 17.33
C ALA A 455 3.73 -23.56 17.26
N ASP A 456 3.80 -22.23 17.19
CA ASP A 456 2.63 -21.34 17.18
C ASP A 456 2.86 -20.09 16.31
N GLY A 457 1.77 -19.45 15.89
CA GLY A 457 1.81 -18.28 15.00
C GLY A 457 2.43 -17.02 15.62
N ARG A 458 2.36 -16.81 16.95
CA ARG A 458 2.96 -15.62 17.59
C ARG A 458 4.48 -15.71 17.60
N THR A 459 5.01 -16.87 17.98
CA THR A 459 6.45 -17.16 17.93
C THR A 459 6.96 -17.06 16.50
N ALA A 460 6.20 -17.59 15.53
CA ALA A 460 6.53 -17.49 14.11
C ALA A 460 6.61 -16.03 13.63
N LEU A 461 5.65 -15.18 14.01
CA LEU A 461 5.66 -13.76 13.63
C LEU A 461 6.88 -13.01 14.20
N ALA A 462 7.27 -13.31 15.44
CA ALA A 462 8.46 -12.72 16.05
C ALA A 462 9.74 -13.14 15.30
N LEU A 463 9.87 -14.43 15.00
CA LEU A 463 10.99 -14.99 14.25
C LEU A 463 11.06 -14.46 12.80
N ALA A 464 9.91 -14.33 12.13
CA ALA A 464 9.85 -13.82 10.76
C ALA A 464 10.38 -12.38 10.65
N ARG A 465 10.13 -11.55 11.67
CA ARG A 465 10.61 -10.16 11.71
C ARG A 465 12.12 -10.03 11.89
N SER A 466 12.72 -10.90 12.71
CA SER A 466 14.16 -10.87 12.96
C SER A 466 14.96 -11.59 11.86
N LEU A 467 14.47 -12.74 11.39
CA LEU A 467 15.19 -13.60 10.45
C LEU A 467 15.01 -13.19 9.00
N ARG A 468 13.90 -12.51 8.66
CA ARG A 468 13.45 -12.26 7.29
C ARG A 468 13.62 -13.50 6.39
N PRO A 469 12.85 -14.57 6.67
CA PRO A 469 13.04 -15.84 5.99
C PRO A 469 12.72 -15.71 4.49
N ALA A 470 13.39 -16.52 3.68
CA ALA A 470 13.13 -16.63 2.25
C ALA A 470 11.78 -17.30 1.95
N LEU A 471 11.18 -17.98 2.92
CA LEU A 471 9.85 -18.59 2.86
C LEU A 471 9.31 -18.86 4.26
N VAL A 472 7.99 -18.68 4.44
CA VAL A 472 7.24 -19.22 5.59
C VAL A 472 6.35 -20.36 5.12
N LEU A 473 6.55 -21.55 5.67
CA LEU A 473 5.69 -22.71 5.48
C LEU A 473 4.87 -22.90 6.76
N THR A 474 3.56 -22.66 6.72
CA THR A 474 2.73 -22.65 7.93
C THR A 474 1.48 -23.51 7.80
N ASP A 475 1.13 -24.23 8.86
CA ASP A 475 -0.20 -24.83 8.98
C ASP A 475 -1.27 -23.74 9.11
N LEU A 476 -2.47 -24.04 8.62
CA LEU A 476 -3.65 -23.21 8.78
C LEU A 476 -4.19 -23.30 10.22
N SER A 477 -4.18 -24.50 10.80
CA SER A 477 -4.78 -24.81 12.10
C SER A 477 -3.75 -24.71 13.23
N LEU A 478 -3.33 -23.49 13.57
CA LEU A 478 -2.39 -23.25 14.68
C LEU A 478 -3.09 -22.73 15.95
N PRO A 479 -2.58 -23.07 17.15
CA PRO A 479 -3.09 -22.55 18.41
C PRO A 479 -2.76 -21.06 18.57
N THR A 480 -3.64 -20.32 19.27
CA THR A 480 -3.58 -18.87 19.57
C THR A 480 -3.66 -17.93 18.36
N MET A 481 -2.88 -18.18 17.31
CA MET A 481 -2.83 -17.40 16.08
C MET A 481 -2.79 -18.37 14.91
N ASN A 482 -3.91 -18.48 14.19
CA ASN A 482 -4.03 -19.38 13.06
C ASN A 482 -3.19 -18.91 11.85
N GLY A 483 -2.95 -19.81 10.88
CA GLY A 483 -2.06 -19.54 9.74
C GLY A 483 -2.51 -18.36 8.87
N LEU A 484 -3.83 -18.13 8.77
CA LEU A 484 -4.38 -16.99 8.02
C LEU A 484 -4.16 -15.65 8.76
N ALA A 485 -4.31 -15.64 10.08
CA ALA A 485 -3.99 -14.48 10.91
C ALA A 485 -2.49 -14.16 10.85
N LEU A 486 -1.63 -15.18 10.83
CA LEU A 486 -0.19 -15.03 10.64
C LEU A 486 0.13 -14.38 9.28
N LEU A 487 -0.46 -14.89 8.20
CA LEU A 487 -0.34 -14.31 6.86
C LEU A 487 -0.73 -12.82 6.85
N ASN A 488 -1.90 -12.48 7.39
CA ASN A 488 -2.36 -11.10 7.47
C ASN A 488 -1.39 -10.20 8.27
N ALA A 489 -0.85 -10.70 9.37
CA ALA A 489 0.12 -9.95 10.18
C ALA A 489 1.46 -9.75 9.46
N LEU A 490 1.89 -10.72 8.64
CA LEU A 490 3.10 -10.59 7.81
C LEU A 490 2.89 -9.56 6.70
N ARG A 491 1.75 -9.61 6.00
CA ARG A 491 1.38 -8.65 4.94
C ARG A 491 1.18 -7.23 5.48
N GLY A 492 0.72 -7.08 6.72
CA GLY A 492 0.53 -5.80 7.39
C GLY A 492 1.83 -5.05 7.76
N ASN A 493 3.00 -5.69 7.69
CA ASN A 493 4.27 -5.08 8.10
C ASN A 493 5.21 -4.86 6.88
N PRO A 494 5.70 -3.63 6.62
CA PRO A 494 6.63 -3.33 5.53
C PRO A 494 7.88 -4.21 5.46
N ALA A 495 8.40 -4.68 6.60
CA ALA A 495 9.61 -5.50 6.64
C ALA A 495 9.38 -6.98 6.27
N THR A 496 8.13 -7.46 6.33
CA THR A 496 7.79 -8.87 6.11
C THR A 496 6.74 -9.08 5.02
N ARG A 497 6.17 -8.01 4.45
CA ARG A 497 5.06 -8.10 3.50
C ARG A 497 5.41 -8.87 2.22
N ASP A 498 6.67 -8.85 1.81
CA ASP A 498 7.14 -9.51 0.59
C ASP A 498 7.68 -10.91 0.84
N VAL A 499 7.71 -11.37 2.10
CA VAL A 499 8.16 -12.73 2.44
C VAL A 499 7.13 -13.73 1.92
N PRO A 500 7.51 -14.69 1.07
CA PRO A 500 6.53 -15.60 0.50
C PRO A 500 6.00 -16.59 1.54
N VAL A 501 4.72 -16.95 1.43
CA VAL A 501 4.03 -17.84 2.39
C VAL A 501 3.35 -18.99 1.66
N ILE A 502 3.63 -20.23 2.09
CA ILE A 502 2.91 -21.44 1.68
C ILE A 502 2.06 -21.92 2.85
N LEU A 503 0.76 -22.08 2.61
CA LEU A 503 -0.18 -22.61 3.60
C LEU A 503 -0.36 -24.12 3.43
N LEU A 504 -0.17 -24.86 4.53
CA LEU A 504 -0.54 -26.27 4.64
C LEU A 504 -1.94 -26.37 5.24
N SER A 505 -2.81 -27.22 4.72
CA SER A 505 -4.19 -27.33 5.21
C SER A 505 -4.76 -28.73 5.05
N ALA A 506 -5.63 -29.15 5.97
CA ALA A 506 -6.39 -30.40 5.87
C ALA A 506 -7.66 -30.29 5.00
N GLN A 507 -8.05 -29.07 4.60
CA GLN A 507 -9.27 -28.87 3.80
C GLN A 507 -9.02 -29.13 2.31
N THR A 508 -9.78 -30.07 1.75
CA THR A 508 -9.80 -30.40 0.32
C THR A 508 -10.87 -29.58 -0.39
N GLY A 509 -10.53 -28.93 -1.51
CA GLY A 509 -11.49 -28.22 -2.35
C GLY A 509 -10.92 -26.94 -2.99
N ALA A 510 -11.39 -26.60 -4.19
CA ALA A 510 -10.92 -25.44 -4.93
C ALA A 510 -11.22 -24.10 -4.23
N GLU A 511 -12.33 -24.02 -3.50
CA GLU A 511 -12.76 -22.80 -2.80
C GLU A 511 -11.83 -22.43 -1.64
N ALA A 512 -11.37 -23.41 -0.85
CA ALA A 512 -10.44 -23.18 0.26
C ALA A 512 -9.06 -22.71 -0.23
N ALA A 513 -8.56 -23.32 -1.32
CA ALA A 513 -7.33 -22.89 -1.97
C ALA A 513 -7.47 -21.47 -2.55
N ALA A 514 -8.58 -21.17 -3.22
CA ALA A 514 -8.85 -19.84 -3.77
C ALA A 514 -8.91 -18.77 -2.68
N ALA A 515 -9.54 -19.05 -1.53
CA ALA A 515 -9.60 -18.14 -0.39
C ALA A 515 -8.22 -17.87 0.22
N ALA A 516 -7.38 -18.90 0.35
CA ALA A 516 -6.01 -18.77 0.86
C ALA A 516 -5.14 -17.89 -0.07
N LEU A 517 -5.24 -18.08 -1.39
CA LEU A 517 -4.53 -17.26 -2.38
C LEU A 517 -5.05 -15.82 -2.41
N HIS A 518 -6.38 -15.61 -2.31
CA HIS A 518 -6.96 -14.26 -2.21
C HIS A 518 -6.54 -13.52 -0.94
N ALA A 519 -6.31 -14.23 0.15
CA ALA A 519 -5.76 -13.65 1.38
C ALA A 519 -4.27 -13.26 1.26
N GLY A 520 -3.65 -13.55 0.11
CA GLY A 520 -2.29 -13.15 -0.21
C GLY A 520 -1.23 -14.21 0.07
N ALA A 521 -1.60 -15.49 0.21
CA ALA A 521 -0.63 -16.59 0.22
C ALA A 521 -0.05 -16.80 -1.18
N ASP A 522 1.22 -17.19 -1.26
CA ASP A 522 1.90 -17.43 -2.54
C ASP A 522 1.61 -18.82 -3.09
N ASP A 523 1.35 -19.79 -2.20
CA ASP A 523 0.89 -21.12 -2.59
C ASP A 523 0.11 -21.80 -1.45
N TYR A 524 -0.56 -22.90 -1.79
CA TYR A 524 -1.40 -23.70 -0.89
C TYR A 524 -1.21 -25.19 -1.16
N LEU A 525 -1.03 -25.99 -0.11
CA LEU A 525 -0.83 -27.43 -0.21
C LEU A 525 -1.71 -28.21 0.77
N VAL A 526 -2.42 -29.21 0.25
CA VAL A 526 -3.37 -30.03 1.02
C VAL A 526 -2.65 -31.20 1.71
N LYS A 527 -2.98 -31.46 2.96
CA LYS A 527 -2.57 -32.64 3.74
C LYS A 527 -3.55 -33.81 3.45
N PRO A 528 -3.07 -35.04 3.17
CA PRO A 528 -1.68 -35.48 3.08
C PRO A 528 -1.03 -35.08 1.74
N PHE A 529 0.24 -34.65 1.79
CA PHE A 529 1.01 -34.24 0.61
C PHE A 529 2.18 -35.18 0.32
N SER A 530 2.62 -35.19 -0.94
CA SER A 530 3.86 -35.86 -1.35
C SER A 530 5.08 -35.01 -1.00
N SER A 531 6.17 -35.65 -0.53
CA SER A 531 7.44 -34.96 -0.29
C SER A 531 8.03 -34.32 -1.54
N VAL A 532 7.82 -34.94 -2.72
CA VAL A 532 8.29 -34.42 -4.00
C VAL A 532 7.55 -33.14 -4.38
N GLU A 533 6.23 -33.11 -4.16
CA GLU A 533 5.40 -31.95 -4.45
C GLU A 533 5.77 -30.76 -3.54
N LEU A 534 5.90 -31.00 -2.23
CA LEU A 534 6.27 -29.95 -1.29
C LEU A 534 7.62 -29.31 -1.64
N LEU A 535 8.64 -30.13 -1.94
CA LEU A 535 9.96 -29.63 -2.32
C LEU A 535 9.94 -28.79 -3.61
N ALA A 536 9.16 -29.22 -4.60
CA ALA A 536 9.01 -28.49 -5.86
C ALA A 536 8.34 -27.12 -5.65
N ARG A 537 7.28 -27.06 -4.84
CA ARG A 537 6.57 -25.82 -4.50
C ARG A 537 7.46 -24.86 -3.73
N VAL A 538 8.10 -25.32 -2.65
CA VAL A 538 9.05 -24.52 -1.85
C VAL A 538 10.13 -23.90 -2.74
N ARG A 539 10.75 -24.71 -3.62
CA ARG A 539 11.80 -24.21 -4.54
C ARG A 539 11.26 -23.17 -5.51
N SER A 540 10.12 -23.44 -6.15
CA SER A 540 9.55 -22.52 -7.13
C SER A 540 9.14 -21.19 -6.50
N THR A 541 8.55 -21.21 -5.31
CA THR A 541 8.11 -20.01 -4.61
C THR A 541 9.30 -19.14 -4.19
N ILE A 542 10.37 -19.74 -3.66
CA ILE A 542 11.60 -19.00 -3.29
C ILE A 542 12.22 -18.34 -4.53
N GLU A 543 12.31 -19.05 -5.65
CA GLU A 543 12.92 -18.52 -6.87
C GLU A 543 12.09 -17.36 -7.45
N LEU A 544 10.76 -17.49 -7.47
CA LEU A 544 9.86 -16.41 -7.91
C LEU A 544 9.98 -15.17 -7.01
N ALA A 545 10.04 -15.34 -5.69
CA ALA A 545 10.23 -14.23 -4.75
C ALA A 545 11.58 -13.52 -4.97
N ARG A 546 12.65 -14.28 -5.23
CA ARG A 546 13.97 -13.74 -5.54
C ARG A 546 13.96 -12.90 -6.83
N LEU A 547 13.32 -13.39 -7.90
CA LEU A 547 13.20 -12.66 -9.17
C LEU A 547 12.42 -11.36 -9.00
N ARG A 548 11.31 -11.38 -8.25
CA ARG A 548 10.52 -10.17 -7.94
C ARG A 548 11.32 -9.14 -7.15
N ALA A 549 12.05 -9.57 -6.12
CA ALA A 549 12.90 -8.67 -5.32
C ALA A 549 13.99 -8.03 -6.17
N GLN A 550 14.63 -8.79 -7.07
CA GLN A 550 15.61 -8.25 -8.01
C GLN A 550 15.00 -7.23 -8.99
N GLN A 551 13.78 -7.47 -9.49
CA GLN A 551 13.09 -6.54 -10.36
C GLN A 551 12.73 -5.23 -9.63
N SER A 552 12.13 -5.33 -8.44
CA SER A 552 11.75 -4.15 -7.65
C SER A 552 12.97 -3.30 -7.29
N ALA A 553 14.09 -3.92 -6.91
CA ALA A 553 15.33 -3.18 -6.64
C ALA A 553 15.82 -2.38 -7.86
N ARG A 554 15.68 -2.93 -9.07
CA ARG A 554 16.05 -2.23 -10.32
C ARG A 554 15.12 -1.06 -10.63
N GLU A 555 13.83 -1.25 -10.45
CA GLU A 555 12.83 -0.19 -10.66
C GLU A 555 13.08 1.00 -9.72
N VAL A 556 13.47 0.75 -8.46
CA VAL A 556 13.82 1.81 -7.50
C VAL A 556 15.06 2.59 -7.96
N VAL A 557 16.12 1.91 -8.38
CA VAL A 557 17.33 2.57 -8.91
C VAL A 557 16.99 3.45 -10.11
N GLN A 558 16.21 2.91 -11.05
CA GLN A 558 15.82 3.65 -12.26
C GLN A 558 14.91 4.84 -11.94
N ALA A 559 13.96 4.70 -11.01
CA ALA A 559 13.08 5.78 -10.60
C ALA A 559 13.84 6.92 -9.92
N ARG A 560 14.74 6.58 -8.97
CA ARG A 560 15.59 7.58 -8.29
C ARG A 560 16.50 8.32 -9.26
N PHE A 561 17.10 7.61 -10.21
CA PHE A 561 17.93 8.24 -11.24
C PHE A 561 17.13 9.18 -12.13
N ALA A 562 15.93 8.78 -12.55
CA ALA A 562 15.03 9.61 -13.35
C ALA A 562 14.58 10.88 -12.62
N GLU A 563 14.26 10.77 -11.32
CA GLU A 563 13.85 11.90 -10.48
C GLU A 563 14.97 12.94 -10.36
N GLN A 564 16.19 12.50 -10.02
CA GLN A 564 17.36 13.40 -9.91
C GLN A 564 17.71 14.04 -11.27
N LEU A 565 17.63 13.27 -12.36
CA LEU A 565 17.82 13.82 -13.70
C LEU A 565 16.73 14.80 -14.12
N ALA A 566 15.51 14.69 -13.60
CA ALA A 566 14.42 15.61 -13.94
C ALA A 566 14.63 17.01 -13.36
N GLU A 567 15.30 17.12 -12.22
CA GLU A 567 15.63 18.38 -11.55
C GLU A 567 16.79 19.12 -12.22
N ALA A 568 17.69 18.41 -12.91
CA ALA A 568 18.86 18.98 -13.57
C ALA A 568 18.47 19.72 -14.87
N THR A 569 18.89 20.99 -14.98
CA THR A 569 18.61 21.86 -16.14
C THR A 569 19.85 22.14 -16.98
N GLU A 570 21.04 22.13 -16.36
CA GLU A 570 22.30 22.36 -17.03
C GLU A 570 23.06 21.05 -17.33
N VAL A 571 23.90 21.06 -18.36
CA VAL A 571 24.69 19.88 -18.78
C VAL A 571 25.60 19.41 -17.64
N GLN A 572 26.21 20.34 -16.87
CA GLN A 572 27.09 20.01 -15.75
C GLN A 572 26.33 19.33 -14.60
N GLU A 573 25.10 19.77 -14.31
CA GLU A 573 24.25 19.15 -13.28
C GLU A 573 23.85 17.72 -13.69
N VAL A 574 23.44 17.54 -14.94
CA VAL A 574 23.08 16.22 -15.49
C VAL A 574 24.27 15.24 -15.39
N LEU A 575 25.48 15.72 -15.70
CA LEU A 575 26.70 14.91 -15.62
C LEU A 575 27.11 14.61 -14.17
N ALA A 576 26.92 15.54 -13.24
CA ALA A 576 27.15 15.30 -11.81
C ALA A 576 26.21 14.21 -11.27
N VAL A 577 24.92 14.28 -11.59
CA VAL A 577 23.94 13.23 -11.22
C VAL A 577 24.34 11.88 -11.80
N ALA A 578 24.80 11.84 -13.06
CA ALA A 578 25.29 10.63 -13.70
C ALA A 578 26.53 10.06 -12.98
N ALA A 579 27.50 10.90 -12.62
CA ALA A 579 28.70 10.48 -11.90
C ALA A 579 28.38 9.84 -10.54
N ASP A 580 27.42 10.42 -9.82
CA ASP A 580 27.06 9.96 -8.47
C ASP A 580 26.23 8.66 -8.48
N HIS A 581 25.35 8.49 -9.47
CA HIS A 581 24.31 7.45 -9.40
C HIS A 581 24.42 6.36 -10.47
N LEU A 582 25.00 6.62 -11.65
CA LEU A 582 25.01 5.66 -12.76
C LEU A 582 25.95 4.46 -12.46
N GLY A 583 26.98 4.66 -11.65
CA GLY A 583 27.91 3.62 -11.22
C GLY A 583 27.51 2.86 -9.93
N GLU A 584 26.56 3.40 -9.16
CA GLU A 584 26.14 2.87 -7.84
C GLU A 584 25.72 1.39 -7.88
N PRO A 585 24.90 0.91 -8.85
CA PRO A 585 24.41 -0.48 -8.85
C PRO A 585 25.51 -1.53 -9.00
N TRP A 586 26.67 -1.13 -9.55
CA TRP A 586 27.79 -2.02 -9.82
C TRP A 586 29.04 -1.67 -9.02
N SER A 587 28.93 -0.76 -8.04
CA SER A 587 30.07 -0.27 -7.26
C SER A 587 31.22 0.20 -8.16
N ALA A 588 30.89 0.91 -9.23
CA ALA A 588 31.88 1.40 -10.17
C ALA A 588 32.80 2.41 -9.47
N SER A 589 34.11 2.29 -9.72
CA SER A 589 35.12 3.14 -9.09
C SER A 589 35.27 4.51 -9.78
N ALA A 590 34.86 4.61 -11.05
CA ALA A 590 34.85 5.84 -11.81
C ALA A 590 33.85 5.76 -12.98
N LEU A 591 33.34 6.93 -13.37
CA LEU A 591 32.57 7.15 -14.59
C LEU A 591 33.43 8.02 -15.53
N THR A 592 33.45 7.69 -16.83
CA THR A 592 33.99 8.55 -17.87
C THR A 592 32.97 8.71 -18.99
N VAL A 593 32.71 9.94 -19.41
CA VAL A 593 31.78 10.29 -20.48
C VAL A 593 32.54 11.00 -21.58
N VAL A 594 32.47 10.48 -22.79
CA VAL A 594 33.17 11.00 -23.97
C VAL A 594 32.15 11.30 -25.04
N ALA A 595 32.21 12.49 -25.62
CA ALA A 595 31.48 12.84 -26.84
C ALA A 595 32.46 13.05 -27.98
N TRP A 596 31.99 12.82 -29.20
CA TRP A 596 32.71 13.15 -30.41
C TRP A 596 31.97 14.31 -31.06
N ASP A 597 32.71 15.38 -31.32
CA ASP A 597 32.20 16.56 -32.01
C ASP A 597 31.93 16.27 -33.51
N PRO A 598 31.33 17.20 -34.27
CA PRO A 598 31.10 17.03 -35.71
C PRO A 598 32.40 16.83 -36.53
N THR A 599 33.55 17.27 -36.01
CA THR A 599 34.87 17.03 -36.61
C THR A 599 35.47 15.67 -36.25
N GLN A 600 34.74 14.87 -35.47
CA GLN A 600 35.09 13.53 -35.00
C GLN A 600 36.26 13.47 -34.02
N GLU A 601 36.59 14.58 -33.35
CA GLU A 601 37.58 14.56 -32.28
C GLU A 601 36.92 14.15 -30.95
N PRO A 602 37.51 13.21 -30.19
CA PRO A 602 36.98 12.78 -28.90
C PRO A 602 37.27 13.84 -27.83
N ALA A 603 36.22 14.27 -27.13
CA ALA A 603 36.30 15.17 -25.99
C ALA A 603 35.70 14.50 -24.75
N THR A 604 36.47 14.43 -23.67
CA THR A 604 35.95 14.03 -22.36
C THR A 604 35.04 15.12 -21.82
N ILE A 605 33.78 14.78 -21.58
CA ILE A 605 32.79 15.69 -20.97
C ILE A 605 32.79 15.55 -19.45
N ALA A 606 33.02 14.33 -18.94
CA ALA A 606 33.12 14.06 -17.51
C ALA A 606 34.07 12.86 -17.23
N GLY A 607 34.74 12.87 -16.08
CA GLY A 607 35.62 11.77 -15.67
C GLY A 607 37.06 11.89 -16.14
N ARG A 608 37.70 10.76 -16.46
CA ARG A 608 39.13 10.74 -16.83
C ARG A 608 39.35 11.34 -18.23
N PRO A 609 40.37 12.20 -18.42
CA PRO A 609 40.72 12.72 -19.74
C PRO A 609 40.98 11.59 -20.74
N TRP A 610 40.49 11.73 -21.97
CA TRP A 610 40.57 10.72 -23.04
C TRP A 610 41.99 10.17 -23.19
N ASP A 611 43.00 11.04 -23.22
CA ASP A 611 44.40 10.65 -23.41
C ASP A 611 44.99 9.82 -22.25
N THR A 612 44.35 9.86 -21.08
CA THR A 612 44.76 9.09 -19.90
C THR A 612 44.10 7.71 -19.83
N LEU A 613 43.08 7.46 -20.66
CA LEU A 613 42.41 6.17 -20.71
C LEU A 613 43.34 5.11 -21.35
N PRO A 614 43.33 3.87 -20.82
CA PRO A 614 44.01 2.75 -21.46
C PRO A 614 43.64 2.64 -22.95
N ALA A 615 44.64 2.40 -23.82
CA ALA A 615 44.45 2.41 -25.28
C ALA A 615 43.38 1.42 -25.76
N ASP A 616 43.25 0.34 -25.02
CA ASP A 616 42.34 -0.77 -25.22
C ASP A 616 40.92 -0.46 -24.71
N VAL A 617 40.75 0.40 -23.69
CA VAL A 617 39.46 1.01 -23.31
C VAL A 617 39.01 2.02 -24.36
N ARG A 618 39.91 2.89 -24.83
CA ARG A 618 39.63 3.84 -25.91
C ARG A 618 39.13 3.14 -27.17
N GLN A 619 39.75 2.04 -27.57
CA GLN A 619 39.29 1.24 -28.72
C GLN A 619 37.85 0.74 -28.53
N VAL A 620 37.48 0.25 -27.34
CA VAL A 620 36.12 -0.22 -27.07
C VAL A 620 35.10 0.92 -27.14
N MET A 621 35.45 2.10 -26.62
CA MET A 621 34.57 3.27 -26.70
C MET A 621 34.39 3.75 -28.15
N GLU A 622 35.46 3.71 -28.97
CA GLU A 622 35.41 4.03 -30.39
C GLU A 622 34.55 3.02 -31.16
N ASP A 623 34.70 1.72 -30.90
CA ASP A 623 33.89 0.68 -31.52
C ASP A 623 32.40 0.82 -31.14
N LEU A 624 32.11 1.15 -29.87
CA LEU A 624 30.75 1.38 -29.37
C LEU A 624 30.08 2.56 -30.06
N ARG A 625 30.81 3.65 -30.33
CA ARG A 625 30.30 4.83 -31.03
C ARG A 625 29.68 4.48 -32.40
N HIS A 626 30.20 3.46 -33.08
CA HIS A 626 29.71 3.02 -34.38
C HIS A 626 28.54 2.03 -34.30
N GLN A 627 28.15 1.59 -33.11
CA GLN A 627 27.02 0.69 -32.93
C GLN A 627 25.69 1.45 -32.98
N PRO A 628 24.67 0.90 -33.67
CA PRO A 628 23.37 1.55 -33.75
C PRO A 628 22.62 1.50 -32.41
N GLY A 629 21.94 2.60 -32.06
CA GLY A 629 21.09 2.72 -30.89
C GLY A 629 21.82 2.58 -29.56
N LEU A 630 21.06 2.31 -28.49
CA LEU A 630 21.59 2.09 -27.13
C LEU A 630 22.22 0.69 -27.02
N SER A 631 23.55 0.64 -27.17
CA SER A 631 24.37 -0.57 -27.16
C SER A 631 25.26 -0.60 -25.92
N VAL A 632 25.52 -1.80 -25.39
CA VAL A 632 26.29 -2.01 -24.16
C VAL A 632 27.29 -3.13 -24.37
N THR A 633 28.56 -2.86 -24.06
CA THR A 633 29.67 -3.82 -24.12
C THR A 633 30.36 -3.86 -22.77
N SER A 634 30.75 -5.05 -22.33
CA SER A 634 31.53 -5.25 -21.10
C SER A 634 32.89 -5.82 -21.43
N ARG A 635 33.90 -5.43 -20.65
CA ARG A 635 35.26 -5.90 -20.79
C ARG A 635 35.75 -6.48 -19.45
N PRO A 636 36.30 -7.72 -19.44
CA PRO A 636 36.95 -8.27 -18.25
C PRO A 636 38.31 -7.61 -18.00
N ALA A 637 38.80 -7.69 -16.75
CA ALA A 637 40.13 -7.20 -16.40
C ALA A 637 41.21 -7.90 -17.25
N ASP A 638 42.27 -7.17 -17.61
CA ASP A 638 43.46 -7.79 -18.17
C ASP A 638 44.09 -8.74 -17.14
N TYR A 639 44.29 -10.00 -17.52
CA TYR A 639 44.87 -11.05 -16.67
C TYR A 639 46.30 -10.72 -16.20
N ALA A 640 47.05 -9.89 -16.95
CA ALA A 640 48.44 -9.55 -16.62
C ALA A 640 48.57 -8.33 -15.69
N THR A 641 47.66 -7.37 -15.78
CA THR A 641 47.74 -6.08 -15.07
C THR A 641 46.61 -5.85 -14.06
N GLY A 642 45.54 -6.64 -14.11
CA GLY A 642 44.33 -6.47 -13.29
C GLY A 642 43.52 -5.21 -13.63
N ALA A 643 43.96 -4.44 -14.64
CA ALA A 643 43.38 -3.15 -15.02
C ALA A 643 42.42 -3.28 -16.20
N GLY A 644 41.48 -2.33 -16.33
CA GLY A 644 40.60 -2.21 -17.50
C GLY A 644 39.33 -3.06 -17.48
N ALA A 645 38.94 -3.63 -16.33
CA ALA A 645 37.58 -4.16 -16.18
C ALA A 645 36.57 -3.01 -16.20
N GLY A 646 35.58 -3.10 -17.08
CA GLY A 646 34.61 -2.03 -17.20
C GLY A 646 33.48 -2.32 -18.18
N ALA A 647 32.56 -1.38 -18.26
CA ALA A 647 31.40 -1.45 -19.13
C ALA A 647 31.20 -0.14 -19.87
N GLY A 648 31.11 -0.24 -21.19
CA GLY A 648 30.80 0.87 -22.07
C GLY A 648 29.35 0.80 -22.54
N ALA A 649 28.68 1.95 -22.60
CA ALA A 649 27.34 2.08 -23.15
C ALA A 649 27.24 3.34 -24.02
N THR A 650 26.55 3.23 -25.16
CA THR A 650 26.22 4.42 -25.95
C THR A 650 25.12 5.22 -25.26
N VAL A 651 25.15 6.53 -25.45
CA VAL A 651 24.13 7.48 -25.00
C VAL A 651 23.62 8.21 -26.24
N ASP A 652 22.31 8.17 -26.43
CA ASP A 652 21.66 8.82 -27.57
C ASP A 652 21.44 10.30 -27.25
N VAL A 653 22.25 11.16 -27.88
CA VAL A 653 22.15 12.61 -27.80
C VAL A 653 22.05 13.13 -29.24
N LEU A 654 21.06 13.98 -29.52
CA LEU A 654 20.82 14.46 -30.88
C LEU A 654 22.08 15.11 -31.49
N GLY A 655 22.58 14.53 -32.58
CA GLY A 655 23.66 15.10 -33.39
C GLY A 655 25.08 14.77 -32.93
N GLU A 656 25.26 14.04 -31.82
CA GLU A 656 26.58 13.65 -31.31
C GLU A 656 26.62 12.18 -30.92
N HIS A 657 27.78 11.54 -31.16
CA HIS A 657 28.03 10.23 -30.58
C HIS A 657 28.54 10.44 -29.16
N THR A 658 27.80 9.95 -28.15
CA THR A 658 28.24 10.00 -26.75
C THR A 658 28.38 8.57 -26.22
N VAL A 659 29.48 8.29 -25.54
CA VAL A 659 29.75 6.99 -24.92
C VAL A 659 30.12 7.18 -23.46
N VAL A 660 29.51 6.37 -22.61
CA VAL A 660 29.79 6.27 -21.19
C VAL A 660 30.62 5.03 -20.93
N TRP A 661 31.63 5.16 -20.05
CA TRP A 661 32.46 4.07 -19.56
C TRP A 661 32.44 4.03 -18.04
N LEU A 662 32.17 2.84 -17.48
CA LEU A 662 32.19 2.53 -16.05
C LEU A 662 33.39 1.63 -15.73
N ASP A 663 34.21 2.03 -14.76
CA ASP A 663 35.30 1.20 -14.24
C ASP A 663 34.75 0.24 -13.16
N LEU A 664 34.60 -1.04 -13.52
CA LEU A 664 33.98 -2.07 -12.69
C LEU A 664 35.02 -2.92 -11.93
N PRO A 665 34.67 -3.52 -10.78
CA PRO A 665 35.53 -4.48 -10.10
C PRO A 665 35.81 -5.72 -10.98
N ALA A 666 36.98 -6.35 -10.79
CA ALA A 666 37.53 -7.36 -11.70
C ALA A 666 36.66 -8.62 -11.87
N GLU A 667 35.81 -8.96 -10.90
CA GLU A 667 34.84 -10.07 -10.96
C GLU A 667 33.61 -9.76 -10.09
N PRO A 668 32.38 -10.21 -10.46
CA PRO A 668 32.00 -10.96 -11.66
C PRO A 668 31.57 -10.08 -12.86
N PRO A 669 31.55 -10.62 -14.11
CA PRO A 669 31.10 -9.88 -15.29
C PRO A 669 29.61 -9.53 -15.24
N LEU A 670 29.24 -8.43 -15.92
CA LEU A 670 27.85 -7.97 -16.04
C LEU A 670 26.94 -9.09 -16.58
N THR A 671 25.84 -9.34 -15.86
CA THR A 671 24.80 -10.26 -16.32
C THR A 671 24.02 -9.68 -17.50
N SER A 672 23.22 -10.49 -18.18
CA SER A 672 22.29 -10.00 -19.21
C SER A 672 21.34 -8.93 -18.67
N SER A 673 20.94 -9.07 -17.40
CA SER A 673 20.04 -8.11 -16.78
C SER A 673 20.74 -6.81 -16.38
N ASP A 674 22.01 -6.87 -16.00
CA ASP A 674 22.78 -5.65 -15.72
C ASP A 674 22.98 -4.82 -16.98
N ARG A 675 23.24 -5.48 -18.12
CA ARG A 675 23.32 -4.80 -19.42
C ARG A 675 22.02 -4.08 -19.77
N ASN A 676 20.86 -4.68 -19.46
CA ASN A 676 19.56 -4.04 -19.69
C ASN A 676 19.33 -2.83 -18.78
N LEU A 677 19.71 -2.92 -17.50
CA LEU A 677 19.61 -1.79 -16.58
C LEU A 677 20.52 -0.63 -17.01
N LEU A 678 21.79 -0.91 -17.34
CA LEU A 678 22.74 0.12 -17.82
C LEU A 678 22.21 0.79 -19.09
N ARG A 679 21.63 0.03 -20.02
CA ARG A 679 20.99 0.57 -21.22
C ARG A 679 19.85 1.52 -20.89
N ALA A 680 18.99 1.17 -19.93
CA ALA A 680 17.87 2.01 -19.51
C ALA A 680 18.35 3.32 -18.86
N LEU A 681 19.35 3.25 -17.97
CA LEU A 681 19.95 4.43 -17.34
C LEU A 681 20.63 5.34 -18.37
N CYS A 682 21.39 4.79 -19.31
CA CYS A 682 22.00 5.56 -20.40
C CYS A 682 20.95 6.20 -21.35
N GLY A 683 19.81 5.54 -21.57
CA GLY A 683 18.70 6.13 -22.30
C GLY A 683 18.10 7.36 -21.59
N GLN A 684 17.94 7.29 -20.27
CA GLN A 684 17.48 8.44 -19.47
C GLN A 684 18.51 9.57 -19.44
N LEU A 685 19.79 9.25 -19.32
CA LEU A 685 20.88 10.21 -19.40
C LEU A 685 20.88 10.95 -20.75
N GLY A 686 20.70 10.24 -21.86
CA GLY A 686 20.67 10.84 -23.20
C GLY A 686 19.52 11.82 -23.40
N LEU A 687 18.33 11.48 -22.87
CA LEU A 687 17.18 12.40 -22.85
C LEU A 687 17.47 13.66 -22.01
N ALA A 688 18.05 13.49 -20.83
CA ALA A 688 18.40 14.61 -19.95
C ALA A 688 19.45 15.54 -20.57
N LEU A 689 20.51 14.97 -21.16
CA LEU A 689 21.55 15.72 -21.87
C LEU A 689 20.99 16.47 -23.08
N SER A 690 20.13 15.83 -23.87
CA SER A 690 19.48 16.47 -25.03
C SER A 690 18.60 17.66 -24.60
N ARG A 691 17.84 17.51 -23.50
CA ARG A 691 17.04 18.59 -22.92
C ARG A 691 17.91 19.75 -22.46
N ALA A 692 18.96 19.48 -21.68
CA ALA A 692 19.87 20.50 -21.16
C ALA A 692 20.57 21.28 -22.29
N ARG A 693 21.03 20.60 -23.36
CA ARG A 693 21.64 21.26 -24.51
C ARG A 693 20.67 22.09 -25.33
N SER A 694 19.47 21.58 -25.58
CA SER A 694 18.43 22.36 -26.28
C SER A 694 18.13 23.66 -25.55
N PHE A 695 18.08 23.59 -24.22
CA PHE A 695 17.87 24.74 -23.36
C PHE A 695 19.01 25.77 -23.45
N GLU A 696 20.26 25.31 -23.36
CA GLU A 696 21.45 26.16 -23.48
C GLU A 696 21.56 26.85 -24.85
N GLN A 697 21.23 26.13 -25.93
CA GLN A 697 21.19 26.68 -27.29
C GLN A 697 20.11 27.75 -27.43
N GLN A 698 18.91 27.51 -26.89
CA GLN A 698 17.82 28.48 -26.88
C GLN A 698 18.22 29.76 -26.14
N ARG A 699 18.83 29.64 -24.95
CA ARG A 699 19.35 30.78 -24.17
C ARG A 699 20.37 31.59 -24.97
N THR A 700 21.34 30.92 -25.61
CA THR A 700 22.40 31.58 -26.38
C THR A 700 21.83 32.39 -27.57
N VAL A 701 20.87 31.81 -28.29
CA VAL A 701 20.19 32.49 -29.41
C VAL A 701 19.43 33.73 -28.91
N ALA A 702 18.73 33.59 -27.80
CA ALA A 702 17.89 34.63 -27.23
C ALA A 702 18.73 35.85 -26.77
N VAL A 703 19.80 35.62 -26.01
CA VAL A 703 20.74 36.67 -25.57
C VAL A 703 21.39 37.38 -26.77
N THR A 704 21.76 36.62 -27.80
CA THR A 704 22.38 37.17 -29.01
C THR A 704 21.40 38.08 -29.77
N LEU A 705 20.14 37.66 -29.92
CA LEU A 705 19.08 38.46 -30.55
C LEU A 705 18.83 39.75 -29.78
N GLN A 706 18.66 39.68 -28.46
CA GLN A 706 18.36 40.85 -27.64
C GLN A 706 19.48 41.90 -27.68
N ARG A 707 20.76 41.48 -27.61
CA ARG A 707 21.91 42.39 -27.78
C ARG A 707 21.93 43.08 -29.15
N SER A 708 21.51 42.36 -30.20
CA SER A 708 21.41 42.93 -31.55
C SER A 708 20.27 43.96 -31.66
N ILE A 709 19.17 43.76 -30.94
CA ILE A 709 18.00 44.64 -30.95
C ILE A 709 18.31 45.91 -30.14
N LEU A 710 18.81 45.81 -28.91
CA LEU A 710 19.07 46.97 -28.03
C LEU A 710 20.17 47.90 -28.57
N GLY A 711 21.14 47.37 -29.31
CA GLY A 711 22.22 48.15 -29.95
C GLY A 711 23.26 48.67 -28.95
N PRO A 712 24.41 49.18 -29.41
CA PRO A 712 25.39 49.81 -28.53
C PRO A 712 24.84 51.13 -27.96
N VAL A 713 25.04 51.34 -26.66
CA VAL A 713 24.69 52.59 -25.96
C VAL A 713 25.65 53.70 -26.39
N THR A 714 25.43 54.29 -27.56
CA THR A 714 26.01 55.60 -27.89
C THR A 714 25.04 56.65 -27.41
N THR A 715 25.30 57.21 -26.23
CA THR A 715 24.53 58.35 -25.71
C THR A 715 24.89 59.61 -26.52
N PRO A 716 23.91 60.30 -27.09
CA PRO A 716 24.16 61.59 -27.72
C PRO A 716 24.43 62.67 -26.66
N GLY A 717 25.60 63.30 -26.74
CA GLY A 717 26.04 64.31 -25.78
C GLY A 717 26.42 63.74 -24.40
N GLY A 718 26.84 64.61 -23.48
CA GLY A 718 27.15 64.25 -22.10
C GLY A 718 25.92 64.33 -21.18
N GLY A 719 25.90 63.55 -20.10
CA GLY A 719 24.86 63.64 -19.05
C GLY A 719 23.87 62.48 -18.99
N PHE A 720 23.97 61.48 -19.88
CA PHE A 720 23.08 60.31 -19.88
C PHE A 720 23.78 59.05 -19.36
N ALA A 721 23.03 58.21 -18.65
CA ALA A 721 23.44 56.85 -18.31
C ALA A 721 22.26 55.90 -18.46
N ALA A 722 22.46 54.77 -19.13
CA ALA A 722 21.44 53.74 -19.28
C ALA A 722 21.94 52.39 -18.78
N ARG A 723 21.02 51.60 -18.20
CA ARG A 723 21.26 50.23 -17.78
C ARG A 723 20.04 49.36 -18.08
N TYR A 724 20.32 48.09 -18.31
CA TYR A 724 19.30 47.10 -18.60
C TYR A 724 19.67 45.78 -17.92
N GLU A 725 18.73 45.22 -17.18
CA GLU A 725 18.88 43.93 -16.49
C GLU A 725 17.68 43.05 -16.84
N PRO A 726 17.86 41.98 -17.63
CA PRO A 726 16.77 41.08 -17.99
C PRO A 726 16.34 40.22 -16.80
N ALA A 727 15.07 39.83 -16.78
CA ALA A 727 14.53 38.87 -15.81
C ALA A 727 15.29 37.54 -15.89
N ARG A 728 15.57 36.92 -14.72
CA ARG A 728 16.11 35.56 -14.64
C ARG A 728 14.99 34.53 -14.88
N SER A 729 14.59 34.40 -16.14
CA SER A 729 13.68 33.38 -16.66
C SER A 729 14.48 32.42 -17.57
N PRO A 730 14.04 31.17 -17.82
CA PRO A 730 14.77 30.18 -18.64
C PRO A 730 15.37 30.70 -19.97
N LEU A 731 14.77 31.76 -20.53
CA LEU A 731 15.35 32.59 -21.59
C LEU A 731 15.57 34.00 -21.01
N GLU A 732 16.81 34.47 -20.92
CA GLU A 732 17.20 35.82 -20.45
C GLU A 732 16.82 36.90 -21.47
N VAL A 733 15.54 36.98 -21.86
CA VAL A 733 15.06 37.91 -22.90
C VAL A 733 13.76 38.57 -22.47
N GLY A 734 13.75 39.89 -22.61
CA GLY A 734 12.77 40.73 -21.96
C GLY A 734 11.90 41.62 -22.84
N GLY A 735 10.79 42.06 -22.27
CA GLY A 735 9.80 42.96 -22.87
C GLY A 735 10.18 44.43 -22.77
N ASP A 736 11.02 44.78 -21.79
CA ASP A 736 11.47 46.16 -21.51
C ASP A 736 12.45 46.73 -22.53
N TRP A 737 12.33 48.03 -22.78
CA TRP A 737 13.31 48.76 -23.59
C TRP A 737 13.42 50.23 -23.22
N TYR A 738 14.52 50.81 -23.68
CA TYR A 738 14.71 52.24 -23.73
C TYR A 738 15.28 52.64 -25.09
N ASP A 739 15.16 53.91 -25.43
CA ASP A 739 15.85 54.48 -26.58
C ASP A 739 16.19 55.95 -26.35
N ILE A 740 17.31 56.37 -26.92
CA ILE A 740 17.79 57.76 -26.91
C ILE A 740 18.06 58.14 -28.36
N VAL A 741 17.40 59.20 -28.83
CA VAL A 741 17.38 59.55 -30.26
C VAL A 741 17.72 61.04 -30.42
N ASP A 742 18.71 61.35 -31.25
CA ASP A 742 18.96 62.73 -31.69
C ASP A 742 17.85 63.19 -32.63
N LEU A 743 17.22 64.32 -32.30
CA LEU A 743 16.07 64.78 -33.05
C LEU A 743 16.46 65.83 -34.11
N PRO A 744 15.83 65.81 -35.32
CA PRO A 744 16.27 66.62 -36.46
C PRO A 744 16.18 68.13 -36.22
N TYR A 745 15.30 68.54 -35.29
CA TYR A 745 15.00 69.93 -34.99
C TYR A 745 15.76 70.46 -33.75
N GLY A 746 16.74 69.69 -33.26
CA GLY A 746 17.43 69.96 -32.01
C GLY A 746 16.79 69.26 -30.81
N GLY A 747 17.61 68.96 -29.82
CA GLY A 747 17.22 68.20 -28.63
C GLY A 747 17.30 66.69 -28.81
N THR A 748 16.94 65.97 -27.75
CA THR A 748 17.07 64.53 -27.58
C THR A 748 15.73 63.91 -27.21
N GLY A 749 15.31 62.90 -27.97
CA GLY A 749 14.14 62.10 -27.68
C GLY A 749 14.50 60.98 -26.70
N LEU A 750 13.69 60.80 -25.66
CA LEU A 750 13.84 59.78 -24.65
C LEU A 750 12.61 58.86 -24.68
N VAL A 751 12.85 57.55 -24.69
CA VAL A 751 11.79 56.54 -24.65
C VAL A 751 12.14 55.51 -23.61
N VAL A 752 11.17 55.14 -22.80
CA VAL A 752 11.19 53.93 -21.96
C VAL A 752 9.84 53.25 -22.12
N GLY A 753 9.83 51.93 -22.25
CA GLY A 753 8.59 51.19 -22.33
C GLY A 753 8.74 49.74 -21.89
N ASP A 754 7.59 49.14 -21.64
CA ASP A 754 7.43 47.76 -21.22
C ASP A 754 6.30 47.07 -22.03
N CYS A 755 6.61 45.88 -22.54
CA CYS A 755 5.72 45.05 -23.33
C CYS A 755 5.18 43.93 -22.45
N VAL A 756 3.87 43.67 -22.54
CA VAL A 756 3.23 42.62 -21.76
C VAL A 756 3.79 41.23 -22.11
N GLY A 757 4.28 40.53 -21.08
CA GLY A 757 4.77 39.16 -21.16
C GLY A 757 6.29 39.06 -21.20
N SER A 758 6.81 37.83 -21.15
CA SER A 758 8.26 37.55 -21.07
C SER A 758 8.73 36.62 -22.19
N GLY A 759 10.02 36.66 -22.54
CA GLY A 759 10.64 35.73 -23.48
C GLY A 759 10.67 36.24 -24.93
N LEU A 760 10.87 35.31 -25.88
CA LEU A 760 11.18 35.65 -27.28
C LEU A 760 10.05 36.40 -28.01
N GLU A 761 8.79 36.11 -27.69
CA GLU A 761 7.62 36.78 -28.27
C GLU A 761 7.57 38.25 -27.83
N ALA A 762 7.69 38.53 -26.53
CA ALA A 762 7.72 39.88 -25.99
C ALA A 762 8.88 40.72 -26.55
N ALA A 763 10.09 40.14 -26.66
CA ALA A 763 11.23 40.83 -27.26
C ALA A 763 11.06 41.12 -28.76
N THR A 764 10.29 40.29 -29.48
CA THR A 764 9.98 40.55 -30.89
C THR A 764 9.03 41.74 -31.03
N VAL A 765 7.98 41.80 -30.21
CA VAL A 765 7.05 42.93 -30.14
C VAL A 765 7.78 44.21 -29.73
N MET A 766 8.60 44.13 -28.68
CA MET A 766 9.47 45.24 -28.23
C MET A 766 10.35 45.77 -29.36
N GLY A 767 11.05 44.89 -30.09
CA GLY A 767 11.94 45.31 -31.18
C GLY A 767 11.21 46.06 -32.30
N GLN A 768 9.97 45.63 -32.62
CA GLN A 768 9.12 46.30 -33.59
C GLN A 768 8.61 47.64 -33.07
N LEU A 769 8.11 47.70 -31.83
CA LEU A 769 7.60 48.92 -31.20
C LEU A 769 8.69 49.96 -31.00
N ARG A 770 9.89 49.57 -30.55
CA ARG A 770 11.04 50.47 -30.43
C ARG A 770 11.43 51.06 -31.78
N SER A 771 11.52 50.23 -32.82
CA SER A 771 11.86 50.69 -34.18
C SER A 771 10.81 51.66 -34.73
N ALA A 772 9.52 51.37 -34.52
CA ALA A 772 8.43 52.26 -34.92
C ALA A 772 8.45 53.57 -34.11
N CYS A 773 8.63 53.50 -32.79
CA CYS A 773 8.69 54.67 -31.92
C CYS A 773 9.85 55.59 -32.31
N ARG A 774 11.05 55.05 -32.54
CA ARG A 774 12.20 55.82 -33.06
C ARG A 774 11.88 56.51 -34.38
N ALA A 775 11.27 55.80 -35.33
CA ALA A 775 10.91 56.38 -36.62
C ALA A 775 9.85 57.49 -36.50
N LEU A 776 8.87 57.32 -35.62
CA LEU A 776 7.82 58.31 -35.35
C LEU A 776 8.36 59.54 -34.61
N LEU A 777 9.28 59.35 -33.66
CA LEU A 777 10.00 60.43 -32.98
C LEU A 777 10.74 61.35 -33.96
N LEU A 778 11.32 60.79 -35.02
CA LEU A 778 12.01 61.57 -36.05
C LEU A 778 11.05 62.32 -36.99
N GLN A 779 9.77 61.92 -37.06
CA GLN A 779 8.77 62.50 -37.96
C GLN A 779 7.87 63.53 -37.28
N HIS A 780 7.56 63.32 -35.99
CA HIS A 780 6.67 64.18 -35.22
C HIS A 780 7.45 65.09 -34.27
N ASN A 781 6.89 66.27 -34.01
CA ASN A 781 7.48 67.29 -33.14
C ASN A 781 6.75 67.40 -31.79
N SER A 782 6.17 66.32 -31.30
CA SER A 782 5.44 66.28 -30.03
C SER A 782 5.41 64.83 -29.52
N PRO A 783 5.82 64.59 -28.25
CA PRO A 783 5.66 63.28 -27.61
C PRO A 783 4.23 62.74 -27.67
N ALA A 784 3.21 63.58 -27.47
CA ALA A 784 1.82 63.15 -27.57
C ALA A 784 1.43 62.70 -28.98
N ALA A 785 1.87 63.43 -30.02
CA ALA A 785 1.63 63.05 -31.41
C ALA A 785 2.34 61.71 -31.75
N THR A 786 3.57 61.53 -31.27
CA THR A 786 4.31 60.27 -31.43
C THR A 786 3.58 59.11 -30.76
N LEU A 787 3.13 59.25 -29.52
CA LEU A 787 2.37 58.20 -28.83
C LEU A 787 1.01 57.93 -29.50
N SER A 788 0.32 58.95 -30.02
CA SER A 788 -0.93 58.75 -30.77
C SER A 788 -0.72 57.94 -32.05
N ALA A 789 0.39 58.17 -32.77
CA ALA A 789 0.73 57.38 -33.95
C ALA A 789 1.18 55.95 -33.57
N LEU A 790 1.96 55.82 -32.49
CA LEU A 790 2.43 54.54 -31.97
C LEU A 790 1.28 53.66 -31.48
N ASP A 791 0.25 54.25 -30.89
CA ASP A 791 -0.97 53.56 -30.46
C ASP A 791 -1.66 52.81 -31.60
N GLY A 792 -1.75 53.45 -32.79
CA GLY A 792 -2.29 52.83 -33.99
C GLY A 792 -1.44 51.67 -34.50
N PHE A 793 -0.11 51.79 -34.42
CA PHE A 793 0.81 50.72 -34.81
C PHE A 793 0.75 49.53 -33.84
N ALA A 794 0.76 49.79 -32.53
CA ALA A 794 0.66 48.78 -31.47
C ALA A 794 -0.63 47.94 -31.61
N GLY A 795 -1.74 48.58 -31.99
CA GLY A 795 -3.01 47.89 -32.26
C GLY A 795 -2.97 46.91 -33.44
N THR A 796 -1.92 46.90 -34.27
CA THR A 796 -1.75 45.93 -35.37
C THR A 796 -0.88 44.73 -35.01
N LEU A 797 -0.20 44.77 -33.85
CA LEU A 797 0.72 43.73 -33.42
C LEU A 797 0.04 42.77 -32.46
N GLU A 798 0.19 41.46 -32.70
CA GLU A 798 -0.22 40.43 -31.76
C GLU A 798 0.71 40.49 -30.52
N GLY A 799 0.15 40.79 -29.35
CA GLY A 799 0.91 41.05 -28.12
C GLY A 799 1.32 42.51 -27.88
N GLY A 800 0.99 43.45 -28.78
CA GLY A 800 1.30 44.88 -28.61
C GLY A 800 0.27 45.67 -27.77
N ALA A 801 -0.81 45.03 -27.32
CA ALA A 801 -1.83 45.65 -26.49
C ALA A 801 -1.38 45.74 -25.02
N CYS A 802 -1.82 46.79 -24.32
CA CYS A 802 -1.47 47.07 -22.93
C CYS A 802 0.01 47.39 -22.68
N THR A 803 0.84 47.55 -23.72
CA THR A 803 2.21 48.04 -23.61
C THR A 803 2.25 49.42 -22.98
N THR A 804 3.12 49.61 -21.97
CA THR A 804 3.34 50.91 -21.35
C THR A 804 4.51 51.63 -22.01
N VAL A 805 4.37 52.93 -22.30
CA VAL A 805 5.45 53.72 -22.93
C VAL A 805 5.43 55.15 -22.43
N LEU A 806 6.59 55.65 -22.04
CA LEU A 806 6.85 57.06 -21.83
C LEU A 806 7.69 57.60 -22.98
N CYS A 807 7.26 58.72 -23.55
CA CYS A 807 7.98 59.44 -24.58
C CYS A 807 8.25 60.86 -24.10
N ALA A 808 9.48 61.32 -24.22
CA ALA A 808 9.87 62.67 -23.84
C ALA A 808 10.82 63.30 -24.86
N TRP A 809 10.76 64.62 -24.92
CA TRP A 809 11.62 65.46 -25.73
C TRP A 809 12.35 66.43 -24.81
N LEU A 810 13.66 66.29 -24.74
CA LEU A 810 14.53 67.08 -23.89
C LEU A 810 15.37 68.03 -24.75
N SER A 811 15.46 69.29 -24.35
CA SER A 811 16.43 70.24 -24.89
C SER A 811 17.59 70.39 -23.90
N PRO A 812 18.76 69.75 -24.15
CA PRO A 812 19.88 69.78 -23.21
C PRO A 812 20.40 71.19 -22.91
N ASP A 813 20.28 72.12 -23.86
CA ASP A 813 20.76 73.50 -23.71
C ASP A 813 19.88 74.33 -22.77
N THR A 814 18.58 74.05 -22.72
CA THR A 814 17.59 74.85 -21.98
C THR A 814 17.02 74.13 -20.76
N GLY A 815 17.22 72.82 -20.66
CA GLY A 815 16.59 71.96 -19.65
C GLY A 815 15.09 71.78 -19.84
N VAL A 816 14.50 72.25 -20.94
CA VAL A 816 13.07 72.06 -21.21
C VAL A 816 12.82 70.59 -21.59
N LEU A 817 11.97 69.93 -20.82
CA LEU A 817 11.51 68.57 -21.01
C LEU A 817 10.01 68.58 -21.26
N THR A 818 9.60 68.16 -22.45
CA THR A 818 8.19 67.91 -22.79
C THR A 818 7.96 66.42 -22.83
N TYR A 819 6.90 65.90 -22.19
CA TYR A 819 6.67 64.46 -22.12
C TYR A 819 5.19 64.08 -22.23
N SER A 820 4.96 62.82 -22.60
CA SER A 820 3.66 62.16 -22.63
C SER A 820 3.84 60.69 -22.19
N SER A 821 2.93 60.16 -21.40
CA SER A 821 2.97 58.77 -20.90
C SER A 821 1.71 58.00 -21.30
N ALA A 822 1.91 56.82 -21.85
CA ALA A 822 0.89 55.81 -22.11
C ALA A 822 1.00 54.70 -21.05
N GLY A 823 0.36 54.91 -19.89
CA GLY A 823 0.25 53.91 -18.81
C GLY A 823 1.54 53.59 -18.07
N HIS A 824 2.63 54.31 -18.34
CA HIS A 824 3.94 54.06 -17.76
C HIS A 824 4.09 54.76 -16.40
N PRO A 825 4.84 54.18 -15.43
CA PRO A 825 5.14 54.82 -14.15
C PRO A 825 5.72 56.24 -14.32
N PRO A 826 5.43 57.17 -13.40
CA PRO A 826 5.86 58.55 -13.53
C PRO A 826 7.39 58.68 -13.34
N PRO A 827 8.10 59.40 -14.24
CA PRO A 827 9.50 59.74 -14.05
C PRO A 827 9.74 60.51 -12.76
N VAL A 828 10.92 60.30 -12.18
CA VAL A 828 11.36 61.02 -10.98
C VAL A 828 12.36 62.10 -11.38
N VAL A 829 12.12 63.33 -10.95
CA VAL A 829 13.09 64.43 -11.03
C VAL A 829 13.52 64.81 -9.62
N VAL A 830 14.82 64.90 -9.40
CA VAL A 830 15.41 65.41 -8.15
C VAL A 830 16.27 66.62 -8.46
N ASP A 831 15.94 67.75 -7.84
CA ASP A 831 16.71 68.99 -7.94
C ASP A 831 17.92 68.97 -7.00
N PRO A 832 18.95 69.80 -7.24
CA PRO A 832 20.13 69.89 -6.34
C PRO A 832 19.80 70.24 -4.90
N ASP A 833 18.68 70.93 -4.67
CA ASP A 833 18.17 71.29 -3.34
C ASP A 833 17.51 70.10 -2.61
N GLY A 834 17.45 68.93 -3.25
CA GLY A 834 16.82 67.71 -2.73
C GLY A 834 15.31 67.64 -2.94
N ASN A 835 14.71 68.62 -3.63
CA ASN A 835 13.29 68.58 -3.98
C ASN A 835 13.03 67.46 -4.99
N ARG A 836 12.03 66.63 -4.70
CA ARG A 836 11.58 65.53 -5.57
C ARG A 836 10.26 65.88 -6.26
N THR A 837 10.20 65.66 -7.56
CA THR A 837 9.02 65.90 -8.39
C THR A 837 8.72 64.65 -9.22
N LEU A 838 7.49 64.15 -9.14
CA LEU A 838 6.99 63.10 -10.02
C LEU A 838 6.33 63.73 -11.26
N LEU A 839 6.68 63.24 -12.43
CA LEU A 839 6.15 63.72 -13.71
C LEU A 839 4.88 62.92 -14.11
N ASP A 840 3.78 63.15 -13.40
CA ASP A 840 2.50 62.42 -13.54
C ASP A 840 1.40 63.19 -14.31
N GLN A 841 1.69 64.43 -14.74
CA GLN A 841 0.68 65.34 -15.30
C GLN A 841 0.27 65.01 -16.75
N ALA A 842 1.06 64.22 -17.47
CA ALA A 842 0.80 63.81 -18.86
C ALA A 842 0.57 62.29 -19.00
N THR A 843 -0.01 61.65 -17.99
CA THR A 843 -0.30 60.22 -17.99
C THR A 843 -1.66 59.88 -18.61
N SER A 844 -1.70 58.82 -19.41
CA SER A 844 -2.90 58.27 -20.04
C SER A 844 -2.92 56.74 -19.94
N VAL A 845 -3.90 56.07 -20.55
CA VAL A 845 -3.99 54.59 -20.56
C VAL A 845 -2.86 53.96 -21.38
N PRO A 846 -2.48 52.69 -21.16
CA PRO A 846 -1.50 51.99 -22.00
C PRO A 846 -1.87 51.97 -23.49
N LEU A 847 -0.91 51.59 -24.33
CA LEU A 847 -1.11 51.54 -25.79
C LEU A 847 -2.16 50.49 -26.19
N ALA A 848 -2.91 50.79 -27.25
CA ALA A 848 -3.90 49.91 -27.88
C ALA A 848 -5.01 49.37 -26.96
N VAL A 849 -5.22 49.97 -25.78
CA VAL A 849 -6.34 49.64 -24.87
C VAL A 849 -7.65 50.26 -25.33
N ARG A 850 -7.60 51.47 -25.89
CA ARG A 850 -8.78 52.20 -26.39
C ARG A 850 -8.42 52.94 -27.67
N ALA A 851 -9.30 52.87 -28.68
CA ALA A 851 -9.12 53.61 -29.91
C ALA A 851 -9.36 55.12 -29.71
N ASN A 852 -8.65 55.95 -30.47
CA ASN A 852 -8.80 57.41 -30.52
C ASN A 852 -8.60 58.13 -29.18
N VAL A 853 -7.72 57.62 -28.32
CA VAL A 853 -7.34 58.30 -27.07
C VAL A 853 -6.54 59.56 -27.40
N THR A 854 -6.99 60.71 -26.91
CA THR A 854 -6.18 61.94 -26.92
C THR A 854 -5.05 61.79 -25.91
N ARG A 855 -3.79 61.87 -26.38
CA ARG A 855 -2.61 61.79 -25.54
C ARG A 855 -2.32 63.16 -24.92
N PRO A 856 -2.29 63.31 -23.58
CA PRO A 856 -1.93 64.56 -22.93
C PRO A 856 -0.43 64.82 -23.05
N GLU A 857 -0.02 66.08 -22.97
CA GLU A 857 1.38 66.49 -23.03
C GLU A 857 1.62 67.53 -21.93
N HIS A 858 2.78 67.46 -21.28
CA HIS A 858 3.17 68.42 -20.25
C HIS A 858 4.63 68.80 -20.43
N THR A 859 4.96 70.05 -20.10
CA THR A 859 6.31 70.59 -20.21
C THR A 859 6.79 71.05 -18.83
N VAL A 860 8.01 70.66 -18.48
CA VAL A 860 8.72 71.06 -17.27
C VAL A 860 10.10 71.59 -17.66
N THR A 861 10.69 72.46 -16.83
CA THR A 861 12.06 72.92 -17.02
C THR A 861 12.92 72.37 -15.89
N LEU A 862 13.94 71.59 -16.24
CA LEU A 862 14.91 71.05 -15.32
C LEU A 862 15.93 72.14 -14.96
N ALA A 863 16.14 72.38 -13.68
CA ALA A 863 17.19 73.29 -13.24
C ALA A 863 18.58 72.68 -13.50
N PRO A 864 19.64 73.50 -13.64
CA PRO A 864 21.00 73.00 -13.68
C PRO A 864 21.31 72.09 -12.49
N GLY A 865 21.82 70.89 -12.76
CA GLY A 865 22.11 69.87 -11.75
C GLY A 865 20.95 68.93 -11.42
N SER A 866 19.72 69.21 -11.87
CA SER A 866 18.60 68.28 -11.66
C SER A 866 18.85 66.94 -12.34
N THR A 867 18.50 65.85 -11.66
CA THR A 867 18.62 64.48 -12.15
C THR A 867 17.24 63.92 -12.46
N LEU A 868 17.05 63.50 -13.70
CA LEU A 868 15.84 62.85 -14.22
C LEU A 868 16.09 61.33 -14.30
N LEU A 869 15.19 60.53 -13.75
CA LEU A 869 15.16 59.07 -13.83
C LEU A 869 13.90 58.61 -14.58
N LEU A 870 14.10 57.90 -15.68
CA LEU A 870 13.11 57.10 -16.38
C LEU A 870 13.43 55.63 -16.12
N TYR A 871 12.40 54.83 -15.88
CA TYR A 871 12.56 53.45 -15.45
C TYR A 871 11.33 52.63 -15.80
N THR A 872 11.49 51.34 -16.01
CA THR A 872 10.38 50.40 -16.13
C THR A 872 9.91 49.93 -14.75
N ASP A 873 8.69 49.40 -14.69
CA ASP A 873 8.03 48.99 -13.45
C ASP A 873 8.83 47.92 -12.68
N GLY A 874 9.57 47.02 -13.34
CA GLY A 874 10.42 46.02 -12.70
C GLY A 874 11.48 46.59 -11.72
N LEU A 875 11.82 47.87 -11.83
CA LEU A 875 12.68 48.57 -10.87
C LEU A 875 11.99 48.78 -9.51
N VAL A 876 10.70 49.14 -9.52
CA VAL A 876 9.95 49.63 -8.36
C VAL A 876 8.88 48.66 -7.87
N GLU A 877 8.39 47.77 -8.74
CA GLU A 877 7.32 46.83 -8.46
C GLU A 877 7.85 45.56 -7.80
N ARG A 878 7.21 45.16 -6.69
CA ARG A 878 7.50 43.92 -5.97
C ARG A 878 6.19 43.29 -5.49
N PRO A 879 6.04 41.95 -5.50
CA PRO A 879 4.82 41.28 -5.05
C PRO A 879 4.39 41.63 -3.61
N GLU A 880 5.36 41.96 -2.76
CA GLU A 880 5.14 42.23 -1.33
C GLU A 880 5.23 43.72 -0.96
N ARG A 881 5.39 44.63 -1.93
CA ARG A 881 5.48 46.07 -1.66
C ARG A 881 4.65 46.91 -2.65
N PRO A 882 3.95 47.96 -2.17
CA PRO A 882 3.34 48.95 -3.04
C PRO A 882 4.35 49.59 -3.99
N ILE A 883 3.92 49.89 -5.22
CA ILE A 883 4.76 50.53 -6.23
C ILE A 883 5.26 51.92 -5.77
N ASP A 884 4.42 52.67 -5.05
CA ASP A 884 4.77 54.00 -4.53
C ASP A 884 5.98 53.95 -3.58
N ASP A 885 6.10 52.92 -2.75
CA ASP A 885 7.26 52.73 -1.86
C ASP A 885 8.54 52.49 -2.68
N GLY A 886 8.43 51.78 -3.81
CA GLY A 886 9.54 51.59 -4.73
C GLY A 886 9.98 52.89 -5.41
N ILE A 887 9.01 53.71 -5.83
CA ILE A 887 9.25 55.03 -6.43
C ILE A 887 9.92 55.98 -5.41
N ASP A 888 9.41 56.00 -4.17
CA ASP A 888 10.00 56.79 -3.08
C ASP A 888 11.44 56.34 -2.79
N ALA A 889 11.70 55.03 -2.77
CA ALA A 889 13.05 54.51 -2.59
C ALA A 889 14.00 54.90 -3.74
N ALA A 890 13.51 54.90 -4.98
CA ALA A 890 14.30 55.38 -6.13
C ALA A 890 14.61 56.86 -6.00
N ALA A 891 13.63 57.69 -5.62
CA ALA A 891 13.82 59.11 -5.37
C ALA A 891 14.84 59.36 -4.25
N ASP A 892 14.79 58.60 -3.16
CA ASP A 892 15.72 58.73 -2.03
C ASP A 892 17.17 58.40 -2.44
N ILE A 893 17.37 57.40 -3.31
CA ILE A 893 18.70 57.09 -3.87
C ILE A 893 19.20 58.24 -4.74
N LEU A 894 18.33 58.86 -5.55
CA LEU A 894 18.69 60.02 -6.37
C LEU A 894 19.05 61.23 -5.50
N VAL A 895 18.29 61.49 -4.43
CA VAL A 895 18.58 62.57 -3.46
C VAL A 895 19.91 62.31 -2.77
N ALA A 896 20.21 61.09 -2.35
CA ALA A 896 21.51 60.76 -1.76
C ALA A 896 22.65 60.85 -2.78
N GLY A 897 22.37 60.50 -4.04
CA GLY A 897 23.33 60.41 -5.14
C GLY A 897 23.40 61.63 -6.06
N TRP A 898 22.86 62.79 -5.66
CA TRP A 898 22.75 63.96 -6.54
C TRP A 898 24.10 64.52 -7.03
N ARG A 899 25.21 64.19 -6.35
CA ARG A 899 26.59 64.52 -6.76
C ARG A 899 27.34 63.36 -7.42
N VAL A 900 26.80 62.15 -7.33
CA VAL A 900 27.41 60.95 -7.92
C VAL A 900 27.27 61.04 -9.44
N PRO A 901 28.31 60.70 -10.23
CA PRO A 901 28.22 60.61 -11.68
C PRO A 901 27.03 59.74 -12.14
N GLU A 902 26.36 60.14 -13.21
CA GLU A 902 25.15 59.49 -13.73
C GLU A 902 25.32 57.98 -13.95
N GLU A 903 26.48 57.54 -14.44
CA GLU A 903 26.75 56.11 -14.63
C GLU A 903 26.87 55.34 -13.31
N ALA A 904 27.59 55.90 -12.32
CA ALA A 904 27.71 55.29 -11.00
C ALA A 904 26.37 55.32 -10.25
N LEU A 905 25.58 56.37 -10.46
CA LEU A 905 24.23 56.47 -9.90
C LEU A 905 23.29 55.43 -10.52
N ALA A 906 23.38 55.18 -11.83
CA ALA A 906 22.62 54.11 -12.50
C ALA A 906 22.96 52.73 -11.91
N ASP A 907 24.25 52.46 -11.71
CA ASP A 907 24.72 51.21 -11.11
C ASP A 907 24.28 51.08 -9.65
N ARG A 908 24.24 52.19 -8.90
CA ARG A 908 23.73 52.22 -7.51
C ARG A 908 22.22 51.97 -7.44
N VAL A 909 21.44 52.60 -8.32
CA VAL A 909 19.99 52.39 -8.41
C VAL A 909 19.68 50.91 -8.68
N LEU A 910 20.33 50.29 -9.67
CA LEU A 910 20.16 48.86 -9.94
C LEU A 910 20.71 47.97 -8.83
N GLY A 911 21.86 48.30 -8.22
CA GLY A 911 22.42 47.50 -7.14
C GLY A 911 21.52 47.45 -5.89
N VAL A 912 20.78 48.53 -5.61
CA VAL A 912 19.91 48.65 -4.44
C VAL A 912 18.49 48.15 -4.73
N LEU A 913 17.90 48.58 -5.85
CA LEU A 913 16.50 48.31 -6.18
C LEU A 913 16.31 47.19 -7.20
N GLY A 914 17.36 46.81 -7.93
CA GLY A 914 17.28 45.79 -8.97
C GLY A 914 16.89 44.41 -8.46
N PRO A 915 16.47 43.51 -9.36
CA PRO A 915 15.95 42.19 -9.01
C PRO A 915 17.01 41.33 -8.30
N ARG A 916 16.74 40.86 -7.08
CA ARG A 916 17.64 39.90 -6.40
C ARG A 916 17.47 38.47 -6.92
N THR A 917 16.25 38.09 -7.34
CA THR A 917 15.90 36.80 -7.96
C THR A 917 14.57 36.92 -8.71
N GLY A 918 14.55 36.60 -10.02
CA GLY A 918 13.33 36.28 -10.77
C GLY A 918 12.25 37.36 -10.90
N ALA A 919 12.58 38.64 -10.70
CA ALA A 919 11.64 39.74 -10.98
C ALA A 919 11.73 40.14 -12.46
N ASP A 920 10.72 40.90 -12.92
CA ASP A 920 10.58 41.44 -14.27
C ASP A 920 11.85 42.12 -14.79
N ASP A 921 11.88 42.34 -16.11
CA ASP A 921 12.96 43.09 -16.73
C ASP A 921 13.07 44.49 -16.12
N VAL A 922 14.27 45.07 -16.18
CA VAL A 922 14.50 46.43 -15.70
C VAL A 922 15.30 47.21 -16.72
N ALA A 923 14.72 48.31 -17.21
CA ALA A 923 15.41 49.36 -17.92
C ALA A 923 15.51 50.61 -17.04
N VAL A 924 16.70 51.20 -16.96
CA VAL A 924 16.96 52.46 -16.25
C VAL A 924 17.62 53.44 -17.20
N LEU A 925 17.10 54.66 -17.27
CA LEU A 925 17.68 55.77 -18.01
C LEU A 925 17.74 57.01 -17.11
N LEU A 926 18.97 57.45 -16.83
CA LEU A 926 19.27 58.65 -16.06
C LEU A 926 19.76 59.77 -16.97
N TYR A 927 19.34 60.99 -16.66
CA TYR A 927 19.84 62.22 -17.26
C TYR A 927 20.15 63.25 -16.18
N ARG A 928 21.28 63.95 -16.28
CA ARG A 928 21.59 65.11 -15.44
C ARG A 928 21.72 66.38 -16.26
N GLN A 929 20.90 67.38 -15.93
CA GLN A 929 20.92 68.67 -16.60
C GLN A 929 22.23 69.42 -16.30
N SER A 930 22.91 69.86 -17.35
CA SER A 930 24.13 70.67 -17.21
C SER A 930 23.78 72.16 -17.13
N ALA A 931 24.68 72.95 -16.52
CA ALA A 931 24.53 74.41 -16.52
C ALA A 931 24.67 74.96 -17.96
N PRO A 932 23.94 76.03 -18.33
CA PRO A 932 24.03 76.63 -19.65
C PRO A 932 25.48 77.05 -19.97
N GLY A 933 26.03 76.57 -21.08
CA GLY A 933 27.41 76.87 -21.49
C GLY A 933 28.51 76.11 -20.76
N ALA A 934 28.18 75.17 -19.86
CA ALA A 934 29.16 74.33 -19.20
C ALA A 934 29.78 73.31 -20.15
N ALA A 935 31.10 73.14 -20.10
CA ALA A 935 31.79 72.05 -20.78
C ALA A 935 31.81 70.83 -19.85
N ARG A 936 31.44 69.64 -20.36
CA ARG A 936 31.40 68.39 -19.59
C ARG A 936 32.22 67.28 -20.25
N PHE A 937 32.93 66.54 -19.43
CA PHE A 937 33.66 65.31 -19.74
C PHE A 937 33.07 64.17 -18.92
N VAL A 938 32.89 63.01 -19.55
CA VAL A 938 32.40 61.79 -18.89
C VAL A 938 33.24 60.64 -19.37
N ARG A 939 33.73 59.81 -18.45
CA ARG A 939 34.45 58.58 -18.78
C ARG A 939 34.26 57.53 -17.70
N SER A 940 34.03 56.30 -18.13
CA SER A 940 34.04 55.12 -17.27
C SER A 940 34.97 54.07 -17.82
N PHE A 941 35.71 53.39 -16.95
CA PHE A 941 36.65 52.35 -17.35
C PHE A 941 36.73 51.26 -16.29
N ALA A 942 37.14 50.05 -16.70
CA ALA A 942 37.33 48.93 -15.77
C ALA A 942 38.42 49.28 -14.74
N ALA A 943 38.31 48.74 -13.53
CA ALA A 943 39.29 48.89 -12.45
C ALA A 943 40.57 48.07 -12.72
N ASP A 944 41.14 48.26 -13.91
CA ASP A 944 42.39 47.66 -14.39
C ASP A 944 43.46 48.77 -14.50
N PRO A 945 44.65 48.58 -13.92
CA PRO A 945 45.77 49.52 -14.06
C PRO A 945 46.10 49.91 -15.51
N ALA A 946 45.81 49.05 -16.50
CA ALA A 946 46.02 49.32 -17.91
C ALA A 946 45.17 50.50 -18.43
N GLU A 947 44.00 50.77 -17.83
CA GLU A 947 43.06 51.81 -18.25
C GLU A 947 43.42 53.22 -17.74
N LEU A 948 44.33 53.34 -16.76
CA LEU A 948 44.73 54.62 -16.20
C LEU A 948 45.41 55.55 -17.22
N ARG A 949 46.25 54.98 -18.10
CA ARG A 949 46.94 55.78 -19.14
C ARG A 949 45.95 56.31 -20.18
N PRO A 950 45.07 55.49 -20.78
CA PRO A 950 43.98 55.97 -21.63
C PRO A 950 43.09 57.03 -20.96
N ALA A 951 42.74 56.87 -19.68
CA ALA A 951 41.92 57.84 -18.95
C ALA A 951 42.63 59.20 -18.80
N ARG A 952 43.93 59.19 -18.45
CA ARG A 952 44.77 60.39 -18.38
C ARG A 952 44.81 61.15 -19.69
N VAL A 953 45.09 60.45 -20.79
CA VAL A 953 45.20 61.06 -22.12
C VAL A 953 43.89 61.76 -22.50
N ALA A 954 42.75 61.11 -22.30
CA ALA A 954 41.46 61.68 -22.67
C ALA A 954 41.07 62.92 -21.84
N LEU A 955 41.32 62.92 -20.53
CA LEU A 955 41.07 64.10 -19.69
C LEU A 955 41.96 65.28 -20.11
N GLN A 956 43.24 65.00 -20.38
CA GLN A 956 44.19 66.01 -20.84
C GLN A 956 43.80 66.58 -22.21
N GLU A 957 43.44 65.73 -23.17
CA GLU A 957 42.98 66.16 -24.50
C GLU A 957 41.73 67.04 -24.39
N TRP A 958 40.78 66.67 -23.52
CA TRP A 958 39.58 67.47 -23.29
C TRP A 958 39.87 68.84 -22.68
N LEU A 959 40.69 68.90 -21.62
CA LEU A 959 41.10 70.18 -21.01
C LEU A 959 41.89 71.07 -21.98
N THR A 960 42.74 70.46 -22.81
CA THR A 960 43.49 71.18 -23.86
C THR A 960 42.56 71.72 -24.93
N ALA A 961 41.56 70.94 -25.35
CA ALA A 961 40.55 71.38 -26.31
C ALA A 961 39.68 72.54 -25.78
N TRP A 962 39.48 72.60 -24.45
CA TRP A 962 38.82 73.71 -23.77
C TRP A 962 39.73 74.94 -23.56
N THR A 963 41.02 74.87 -23.93
CA THR A 963 42.01 75.95 -23.72
C THR A 963 42.29 76.28 -22.24
N ALA A 964 42.27 75.28 -21.36
CA ALA A 964 42.68 75.47 -19.96
C ALA A 964 44.18 75.82 -19.83
N ASP A 965 44.54 76.60 -18.81
CA ASP A 965 45.93 76.93 -18.49
C ASP A 965 46.73 75.68 -18.12
N GLN A 966 48.03 75.69 -18.45
CA GLN A 966 48.93 74.55 -18.24
C GLN A 966 49.01 74.15 -16.75
N ASP A 967 48.95 75.12 -15.82
CA ASP A 967 48.93 74.86 -14.38
C ASP A 967 47.67 74.09 -13.95
N VAL A 968 46.49 74.49 -14.47
CA VAL A 968 45.22 73.80 -14.19
C VAL A 968 45.26 72.37 -14.72
N ILE A 969 45.79 72.17 -15.94
CA ILE A 969 45.95 70.82 -16.51
C ILE A 969 46.84 69.96 -15.60
N GLU A 970 47.99 70.47 -15.15
CA GLU A 970 48.90 69.72 -14.28
C GLU A 970 48.27 69.37 -12.92
N ARG A 971 47.58 70.33 -12.28
CA ARG A 971 46.85 70.14 -11.02
C ARG A 971 45.72 69.10 -11.18
N ALA A 972 44.90 69.22 -12.22
CA ALA A 972 43.80 68.32 -12.53
C ALA A 972 44.28 66.89 -12.78
N MET A 973 45.37 66.74 -13.54
CA MET A 973 45.94 65.43 -13.88
C MET A 973 46.56 64.73 -12.66
N LEU A 974 47.24 65.47 -11.78
CA LEU A 974 47.80 64.92 -10.54
C LEU A 974 46.68 64.47 -9.59
N ALA A 975 45.69 65.33 -9.34
CA ALA A 975 44.61 65.04 -8.42
C ALA A 975 43.72 63.88 -8.90
N SER A 976 43.30 63.91 -10.17
CA SER A 976 42.50 62.83 -10.76
C SER A 976 43.28 61.51 -10.82
N GLY A 977 44.58 61.59 -11.11
CA GLY A 977 45.47 60.42 -11.12
C GLY A 977 45.51 59.71 -9.77
N GLU A 978 45.59 60.47 -8.69
CA GLU A 978 45.59 59.93 -7.32
C GLU A 978 44.21 59.39 -6.93
N ALA A 979 43.12 60.07 -7.31
CA ALA A 979 41.76 59.58 -7.08
C ALA A 979 41.52 58.23 -7.79
N TRP A 980 41.89 58.12 -9.08
CA TRP A 980 41.76 56.85 -9.82
C TRP A 980 42.59 55.72 -9.20
N THR A 981 43.84 55.98 -8.83
CA THR A 981 44.70 54.96 -8.21
C THR A 981 44.12 54.47 -6.88
N ASN A 982 43.59 55.37 -6.05
CA ASN A 982 42.94 54.99 -4.80
C ASN A 982 41.66 54.15 -5.04
N SER A 983 40.85 54.47 -6.05
CA SER A 983 39.70 53.64 -6.43
C SER A 983 40.10 52.22 -6.86
N LEU A 984 41.20 52.07 -7.61
CA LEU A 984 41.70 50.76 -8.06
C LEU A 984 42.27 49.92 -6.91
N GLU A 985 43.11 50.52 -6.06
CA GLU A 985 43.84 49.80 -5.01
C GLU A 985 42.99 49.55 -3.75
N HIS A 986 42.17 50.52 -3.35
CA HIS A 986 41.43 50.47 -2.09
C HIS A 986 39.94 50.16 -2.28
N GLY A 987 39.32 50.63 -3.36
CA GLY A 987 37.91 50.37 -3.66
C GLY A 987 37.62 48.93 -4.10
N TYR A 988 38.41 48.37 -5.02
CA TYR A 988 38.07 47.10 -5.67
C TYR A 988 39.09 45.96 -5.54
N GLN A 989 40.24 46.15 -4.87
CA GLN A 989 41.31 45.14 -4.75
C GLN A 989 41.68 44.48 -6.10
N LEU A 990 41.70 45.25 -7.20
CA LEU A 990 41.95 44.76 -8.57
C LEU A 990 40.88 43.82 -9.16
N ASN A 991 39.64 43.88 -8.69
CA ASN A 991 38.51 43.21 -9.35
C ASN A 991 38.21 43.87 -10.71
N ARG A 992 38.61 43.19 -11.81
CA ARG A 992 38.53 43.70 -13.19
C ARG A 992 37.11 43.87 -13.73
N ASP A 993 36.11 43.31 -13.05
CA ASP A 993 34.70 43.42 -13.46
C ASP A 993 34.03 44.70 -12.94
N ARG A 994 34.70 45.45 -12.06
CA ARG A 994 34.19 46.70 -11.47
C ARG A 994 34.70 47.92 -12.24
N LYS A 995 33.93 49.01 -12.23
CA LYS A 995 34.22 50.23 -12.99
C LYS A 995 34.51 51.43 -12.08
N VAL A 996 35.36 52.32 -12.56
CA VAL A 996 35.57 53.66 -12.02
C VAL A 996 34.94 54.66 -12.97
N HIS A 997 34.18 55.59 -12.42
CA HIS A 997 33.44 56.61 -13.16
C HIS A 997 34.05 57.98 -12.89
N THR A 998 34.18 58.80 -13.91
CA THR A 998 34.75 60.15 -13.80
C THR A 998 33.97 61.14 -14.63
N THR A 999 33.57 62.22 -14.00
CA THR A 999 33.01 63.39 -14.68
C THR A 999 33.89 64.60 -14.39
N ALA A 1000 34.12 65.43 -15.39
CA ALA A 1000 34.70 66.75 -15.18
C ALA A 1000 33.80 67.81 -15.81
N THR A 1001 33.51 68.87 -15.07
CA THR A 1001 32.62 69.95 -15.49
C THR A 1001 33.29 71.28 -15.27
N ILE A 1002 33.27 72.11 -16.31
CA ILE A 1002 33.74 73.49 -16.24
C ILE A 1002 32.53 74.40 -16.29
N HIS A 1003 32.32 75.15 -15.22
CA HIS A 1003 31.27 76.17 -15.10
C HIS A 1003 31.72 77.26 -14.13
N ASP A 1004 31.19 78.49 -14.31
CA ASP A 1004 31.42 79.62 -13.40
C ASP A 1004 32.90 79.92 -13.05
N GLY A 1005 33.83 79.63 -13.97
CA GLY A 1005 35.27 79.84 -13.74
C GLY A 1005 35.92 78.80 -12.82
N GLN A 1006 35.30 77.63 -12.64
CA GLN A 1006 35.86 76.52 -11.88
C GLN A 1006 35.81 75.21 -12.69
N LEU A 1007 36.82 74.37 -12.49
CA LEU A 1007 36.88 72.99 -12.93
C LEU A 1007 36.54 72.08 -11.76
N GLU A 1008 35.41 71.40 -11.84
CA GLU A 1008 35.01 70.36 -10.89
C GLU A 1008 35.23 68.98 -11.51
N ILE A 1009 35.99 68.12 -10.83
CA ILE A 1009 36.22 66.73 -11.21
C ILE A 1009 35.65 65.82 -10.12
N VAL A 1010 34.78 64.90 -10.51
CA VAL A 1010 34.19 63.90 -9.62
C VAL A 1010 34.62 62.53 -10.07
N VAL A 1011 35.26 61.77 -9.18
CA VAL A 1011 35.64 60.37 -9.37
C VAL A 1011 34.82 59.52 -8.42
N ALA A 1012 34.11 58.51 -8.92
CA ALA A 1012 33.26 57.64 -8.12
C ALA A 1012 33.54 56.16 -8.39
N ASP A 1013 33.49 55.37 -7.32
CA ASP A 1013 33.53 53.92 -7.33
C ASP A 1013 32.53 53.33 -6.32
N LEU A 1014 32.12 52.07 -6.53
CA LEU A 1014 31.21 51.31 -5.68
C LEU A 1014 31.94 50.58 -4.52
N GLY A 1015 33.21 50.90 -4.30
CA GLY A 1015 34.06 50.30 -3.27
C GLY A 1015 34.24 51.20 -2.05
N HIS A 1016 34.65 50.61 -0.92
CA HIS A 1016 34.94 51.34 0.31
C HIS A 1016 36.43 51.61 0.44
N TRP A 1017 36.82 52.88 0.37
CA TRP A 1017 38.18 53.26 0.71
C TRP A 1017 38.41 53.01 2.21
N ARG A 1018 39.46 52.25 2.54
CA ARG A 1018 39.79 51.98 3.95
C ARG A 1018 40.30 53.26 4.62
N THR A 1019 39.79 53.57 5.81
CA THR A 1019 40.36 54.62 6.66
C THR A 1019 41.83 54.25 7.00
N PRO A 1020 42.81 55.15 6.77
CA PRO A 1020 44.22 54.81 6.99
C PRO A 1020 44.49 54.46 8.46
N GLY A 1021 45.06 53.27 8.69
CA GLY A 1021 45.55 52.85 10.02
C GLY A 1021 46.79 53.64 10.45
N PRO A 1022 47.10 53.71 11.76
CA PRO A 1022 48.07 54.66 12.30
C PRO A 1022 49.56 54.38 12.01
N VAL A 1023 49.90 53.32 11.26
CA VAL A 1023 51.31 52.95 11.01
C VAL A 1023 51.51 52.42 9.60
N GLY A 1024 52.22 53.19 8.78
CA GLY A 1024 52.70 52.81 7.45
C GLY A 1024 52.69 54.00 6.48
N ASP A 1025 53.68 54.11 5.60
CA ASP A 1025 53.92 55.21 4.64
C ASP A 1025 52.84 55.33 3.52
N ARG A 1026 51.61 54.86 3.77
CA ARG A 1026 50.45 54.84 2.86
C ARG A 1026 49.39 55.81 3.39
N GLY A 1027 49.13 56.89 2.62
CA GLY A 1027 48.25 58.00 3.02
C GLY A 1027 48.65 59.38 2.48
N ARG A 1028 49.67 59.46 1.61
CA ARG A 1028 50.06 60.74 0.96
C ARG A 1028 49.10 61.18 -0.14
N GLY A 1029 48.32 60.26 -0.70
CA GLY A 1029 47.40 60.53 -1.81
C GLY A 1029 46.36 61.60 -1.52
N ILE A 1030 45.63 61.45 -0.42
CA ILE A 1030 44.63 62.45 0.02
C ILE A 1030 45.30 63.80 0.25
N ARG A 1031 46.48 63.83 0.91
CA ARG A 1031 47.24 65.07 1.13
C ARG A 1031 47.77 65.71 -0.15
N LEU A 1032 48.07 64.91 -1.18
CA LEU A 1032 48.48 65.41 -2.48
C LEU A 1032 47.30 66.06 -3.20
N MET A 1033 46.12 65.42 -3.19
CA MET A 1033 44.88 66.01 -3.73
C MET A 1033 44.54 67.32 -3.01
N GLU A 1034 44.55 67.33 -1.67
CA GLU A 1034 44.31 68.54 -0.85
C GLU A 1034 45.36 69.63 -1.09
N GLY A 1035 46.57 69.27 -1.51
CA GLY A 1035 47.65 70.22 -1.78
C GLY A 1035 47.60 70.86 -3.16
N VAL A 1036 46.87 70.27 -4.12
CA VAL A 1036 46.79 70.78 -5.50
C VAL A 1036 45.38 71.14 -5.95
N CYS A 1037 44.35 70.86 -5.17
CA CYS A 1037 42.98 71.32 -5.43
C CYS A 1037 42.59 72.41 -4.43
N ASP A 1038 41.77 73.36 -4.86
CA ASP A 1038 41.26 74.43 -3.99
C ASP A 1038 40.20 73.89 -3.02
N GLN A 1039 39.48 72.84 -3.42
CA GLN A 1039 38.61 72.06 -2.55
C GLN A 1039 38.70 70.57 -2.88
N VAL A 1040 38.78 69.73 -1.83
CA VAL A 1040 38.64 68.28 -1.93
C VAL A 1040 37.56 67.82 -0.97
N VAL A 1041 36.59 67.06 -1.45
CA VAL A 1041 35.56 66.42 -0.64
C VAL A 1041 35.56 64.93 -0.96
N ILE A 1042 35.69 64.10 0.06
CA ILE A 1042 35.64 62.64 -0.06
C ILE A 1042 34.45 62.16 0.75
N ASP A 1043 33.43 61.67 0.05
CA ASP A 1043 32.23 61.10 0.64
C ASP A 1043 32.28 59.58 0.48
N THR A 1044 32.30 58.85 1.60
CA THR A 1044 32.27 57.38 1.63
C THR A 1044 31.00 56.93 2.34
N ASP A 1045 30.18 56.13 1.67
CA ASP A 1045 28.94 55.54 2.18
C ASP A 1045 28.94 54.01 1.98
N GLU A 1046 27.91 53.30 2.44
CA GLU A 1046 27.79 51.84 2.25
C GLU A 1046 27.72 51.40 0.77
N GLN A 1047 27.53 52.34 -0.16
CA GLN A 1047 27.35 52.11 -1.59
C GLN A 1047 28.59 52.49 -2.42
N GLY A 1048 29.64 53.03 -1.81
CA GLY A 1048 30.90 53.33 -2.49
C GLY A 1048 31.62 54.59 -1.98
N THR A 1049 32.59 55.06 -2.76
CA THR A 1049 33.38 56.27 -2.47
C THR A 1049 33.29 57.24 -3.63
N THR A 1050 33.01 58.51 -3.33
CA THR A 1050 33.01 59.62 -4.29
C THR A 1050 34.01 60.68 -3.86
N VAL A 1051 34.88 61.08 -4.78
CA VAL A 1051 35.89 62.12 -4.59
C VAL A 1051 35.57 63.29 -5.49
N ARG A 1052 35.37 64.45 -4.90
CA ARG A 1052 35.16 65.72 -5.60
C ARG A 1052 36.40 66.59 -5.46
N LEU A 1053 36.88 67.08 -6.58
CA LEU A 1053 38.08 67.91 -6.71
C LEU A 1053 37.66 69.20 -7.41
N VAL A 1054 37.87 70.35 -6.79
CA VAL A 1054 37.57 71.67 -7.38
C VAL A 1054 38.86 72.44 -7.58
N ILE A 1055 39.04 73.00 -8.77
CA ILE A 1055 40.19 73.83 -9.16
C ILE A 1055 39.65 75.12 -9.78
N GLU A 1056 40.06 76.28 -9.29
CA GLU A 1056 39.72 77.58 -9.90
C GLU A 1056 40.50 77.79 -11.21
N LEU A 1057 39.82 78.33 -12.24
CA LEU A 1057 40.34 78.49 -13.61
C LEU A 1057 40.92 79.88 -13.89
#